data_AF-A0AA88T0E8-F1
#
_entry.id   AF-A0AA88T0E8-F1
#
_cell.length_a   1.000
_cell.length_b   1.000
_cell.length_c   1.000
_cell.angle_alpha   90.00
_cell.angle_beta   90.00
_cell.angle_gamma   90.00
#
_symmetry.space_group_name_H-M   'P 1'
#
loop_
_entity.id
_entity.type
_entity.pdbx_description
1 polymer ?
#
loop_
_entity_poly.entity_id
_entity_poly.type
_entity_poly.pdbx_seq_one_letter_code
_entity_poly.pdbx_strand_id
1 'polypeptide(L)'
;MAALRLSIADVNGQLMKDLVLKERELDKKINPDVRHHHVQKVNPDMETSQSSDLLNRPVVEVYRRKKPGVIKAAQKSSGNILSVTLPKSNKVHLDTKSFGHMGALEKQNAPRNKVTPGVGENLKKEVLTKTKAPSAGQEGKLQKLQSNISIDHQIPSQGFKVPQQVVLSNKSDSTLKKVQKDSSNNIHTPTQSAKQEHSIQKVQIVDKSVVKDNKTDSLPVKAVVHVSGKPPQAPLNASKVQTGERLNSTGVWKQGGLHKVMTLDSTLKPRDARAMGQFGWAAVVAPDDQEESKRRWSEGYFNVFLSEQIPVDRAVPDTRPPACSQMLVHNDLPTTSVIFCFVDEVWSTLLRSVHSVLNRSPPHLLKEVLLVDDCSTKDYLKDKLDIYMSQFPKVRIIRLKERHGLIRARLAGAAEAKGDVLTFLDSHIECNVGWLEPLLERVYLDRRKVVCPVIEVINDKDMSYVMVDNFQRGIFKWPLVFGWSTLQNDFISKNNIKVSDPLRCPVMAGGLFSIDRKYFYELGTYDPGLDVWGGENMEISFKIWMCGGEIEIIPCSRVGHIFRGENPYGFPKDRQRTVERNLARVAEVWLDEYKEIFYGHSYLHLLDKNVIDIGNLTAQIQLREKLQCKSFKWYLENIYPELEAPLVKAEGLVFNVGNRKCLVQENGSLSFEICDLSKQNQHFSYSWVRTLRQNSTCVSPQATGRGVALEPCDNTKAHHRWLHKSNKFLAEHLIADAHHQRMCLEAGSTGDLAMKPCDASNSYQQWHFTHYYSQ
;
A
#
# COMPACT_ATOMS: atom_id res chain seq x y z
N MET A 1 -20.55 1.85 1.44
CA MET A 1 -20.95 2.30 0.08
C MET A 1 -20.19 3.57 -0.34
N ALA A 2 -20.60 4.80 0.03
CA ALA A 2 -19.99 6.02 -0.51
C ALA A 2 -18.49 6.23 -0.18
N ALA A 3 -18.07 5.94 1.06
CA ALA A 3 -16.69 6.15 1.50
C ALA A 3 -15.64 5.27 0.79
N LEU A 4 -16.03 4.13 0.22
CA LEU A 4 -15.07 3.17 -0.35
C LEU A 4 -14.62 3.55 -1.78
N ARG A 5 -15.42 4.30 -2.54
CA ARG A 5 -15.03 4.77 -3.87
C ARG A 5 -13.82 5.72 -3.84
N LEU A 6 -13.65 6.46 -2.74
CA LEU A 6 -12.50 7.35 -2.50
C LEU A 6 -11.21 6.60 -2.10
N SER A 7 -11.26 5.28 -1.84
CA SER A 7 -10.09 4.50 -1.44
C SER A 7 -9.42 3.74 -2.61
N ILE A 8 -10.03 3.73 -3.79
CA ILE A 8 -9.67 2.83 -4.92
C ILE A 8 -9.13 3.62 -6.13
N ALA A 9 -9.56 4.87 -6.30
CA ALA A 9 -8.75 5.87 -7.00
C ALA A 9 -7.56 6.25 -6.10
N ASP A 10 -6.42 6.62 -6.70
CA ASP A 10 -5.20 6.98 -5.97
C ASP A 10 -5.33 8.38 -5.34
N VAL A 11 -6.18 8.50 -4.31
CA VAL A 11 -6.44 9.76 -3.60
C VAL A 11 -5.19 10.25 -2.87
N ASN A 12 -4.25 9.37 -2.50
CA ASN A 12 -2.98 9.77 -1.90
C ASN A 12 -1.98 10.27 -2.97
N GLY A 13 -1.96 9.67 -4.17
CA GLY A 13 -1.28 10.23 -5.33
C GLY A 13 -1.87 11.57 -5.77
N GLN A 14 -3.19 11.72 -5.76
CA GLN A 14 -3.84 13.01 -6.05
C GLN A 14 -3.55 14.06 -4.97
N LEU A 15 -3.58 13.69 -3.69
CA LEU A 15 -3.21 14.60 -2.60
C LEU A 15 -1.74 15.02 -2.69
N MET A 16 -0.84 14.10 -3.05
CA MET A 16 0.56 14.39 -3.34
C MET A 16 0.73 15.34 -4.53
N LYS A 17 0.03 15.09 -5.65
CA LYS A 17 -0.02 16.03 -6.79
C LYS A 17 -0.49 17.41 -6.33
N ASP A 18 -1.58 17.49 -5.58
CA ASP A 18 -2.19 18.75 -5.15
C ASP A 18 -1.30 19.54 -4.17
N LEU A 19 -0.53 18.84 -3.31
CA LEU A 19 0.48 19.44 -2.43
C LEU A 19 1.65 20.01 -3.24
N VAL A 20 2.27 19.20 -4.10
CA VAL A 20 3.41 19.60 -4.94
C VAL A 20 3.02 20.73 -5.91
N LEU A 21 1.80 20.72 -6.46
CA LEU A 21 1.29 21.81 -7.29
C LEU A 21 1.08 23.11 -6.50
N LYS A 22 0.63 23.03 -5.24
CA LYS A 22 0.52 24.21 -4.35
C LYS A 22 1.87 24.78 -3.96
N GLU A 23 2.86 23.93 -3.66
CA GLU A 23 4.22 24.39 -3.37
C GLU A 23 4.83 25.09 -4.59
N ARG A 24 4.65 24.53 -5.80
CA ARG A 24 5.07 25.16 -7.07
C ARG A 24 4.37 26.49 -7.35
N GLU A 25 3.12 26.66 -6.93
CA GLU A 25 2.36 27.92 -6.97
C GLU A 25 2.91 28.99 -6.00
N LEU A 26 3.53 28.59 -4.89
CA LEU A 26 4.27 29.50 -4.01
C LEU A 26 5.66 29.82 -4.56
N ASP A 27 6.44 28.82 -4.97
CA ASP A 27 7.80 29.03 -5.49
C ASP A 27 7.83 29.93 -6.73
N LYS A 28 6.87 29.75 -7.66
CA LYS A 28 6.69 30.65 -8.82
C LYS A 28 6.40 32.11 -8.43
N LYS A 29 5.82 32.36 -7.26
CA LYS A 29 5.55 33.71 -6.73
C LYS A 29 6.75 34.28 -5.97
N ILE A 30 7.64 33.43 -5.47
CA ILE A 30 8.79 33.82 -4.63
C ILE A 30 10.07 34.00 -5.46
N ASN A 31 10.27 33.22 -6.54
CA ASN A 31 11.56 33.20 -7.24
C ASN A 31 11.40 33.07 -8.78
N PRO A 32 11.13 34.17 -9.52
CA PRO A 32 10.82 34.12 -10.95
C PRO A 32 12.01 33.85 -11.88
N ASP A 33 13.26 33.91 -11.38
CA ASP A 33 14.47 34.08 -12.22
C ASP A 33 15.44 32.89 -12.24
N VAL A 34 14.98 31.67 -11.94
CA VAL A 34 15.78 30.44 -12.13
C VAL A 34 15.78 30.02 -13.61
N ARG A 35 16.51 30.76 -14.45
CA ARG A 35 16.60 30.55 -15.91
C ARG A 35 18.03 30.43 -16.48
N HIS A 36 18.97 29.80 -15.77
CA HIS A 36 20.22 29.36 -16.38
C HIS A 36 20.70 28.01 -15.83
N HIS A 37 20.39 26.92 -16.53
CA HIS A 37 21.20 25.70 -16.48
C HIS A 37 22.20 25.72 -17.63
N HIS A 38 23.47 25.39 -17.34
CA HIS A 38 24.46 25.18 -18.38
C HIS A 38 24.09 23.96 -19.23
N VAL A 39 24.14 24.14 -20.56
CA VAL A 39 24.14 23.03 -21.51
C VAL A 39 25.26 22.06 -21.11
N GLN A 40 24.90 20.83 -20.74
CA GLN A 40 25.88 19.81 -20.43
C GLN A 40 26.76 19.59 -21.67
N LYS A 41 28.06 19.81 -21.52
CA LYS A 41 29.04 19.48 -22.54
C LYS A 41 29.05 17.96 -22.71
N VAL A 42 28.81 17.50 -23.94
CA VAL A 42 29.32 16.20 -24.36
C VAL A 42 30.83 16.26 -24.18
N ASN A 43 31.41 15.28 -23.48
CA ASN A 43 32.84 15.21 -23.21
C ASN A 43 33.43 13.99 -23.93
N PRO A 44 33.75 14.09 -25.24
CA PRO A 44 34.24 12.99 -26.04
C PRO A 44 35.76 12.88 -25.97
N ASP A 45 36.32 12.75 -24.76
CA ASP A 45 37.75 12.47 -24.55
C ASP A 45 37.96 11.79 -23.18
N MET A 46 38.10 10.46 -23.20
CA MET A 46 38.92 9.74 -22.22
C MET A 46 39.58 8.58 -22.96
N GLU A 47 40.91 8.64 -23.05
CA GLU A 47 41.69 7.90 -24.04
C GLU A 47 41.67 6.37 -23.82
N THR A 48 41.32 5.64 -24.88
CA THR A 48 41.83 4.28 -25.10
C THR A 48 43.29 4.36 -25.50
N SER A 49 44.20 3.74 -24.75
CA SER A 49 45.61 3.68 -25.11
C SER A 49 45.97 2.44 -25.93
N GLN A 50 46.68 2.69 -27.04
CA GLN A 50 47.57 1.81 -27.82
C GLN A 50 47.01 0.86 -28.92
N SER A 51 47.58 1.09 -30.12
CA SER A 51 47.76 0.19 -31.29
C SER A 51 46.52 -0.25 -32.09
N SER A 52 46.56 -0.33 -33.43
CA SER A 52 47.52 0.20 -34.43
C SER A 52 46.94 0.12 -35.85
N ASP A 53 47.37 1.05 -36.70
CA ASP A 53 47.54 0.93 -38.16
C ASP A 53 46.35 0.85 -39.17
N LEU A 54 46.36 1.87 -40.03
CA LEU A 54 46.25 1.83 -41.51
C LEU A 54 44.91 1.42 -42.18
N LEU A 55 44.20 2.41 -42.75
CA LEU A 55 44.17 2.66 -44.22
C LEU A 55 43.32 3.89 -44.65
N ASN A 56 43.97 4.80 -45.39
CA ASN A 56 43.53 5.67 -46.51
C ASN A 56 42.05 5.57 -47.02
N ARG A 57 41.35 6.60 -47.54
CA ARG A 57 41.66 8.00 -48.00
C ARG A 57 40.35 8.83 -48.25
N PRO A 58 40.34 10.11 -48.74
CA PRO A 58 39.43 11.16 -48.23
C PRO A 58 38.54 11.89 -49.29
N VAL A 59 37.69 12.84 -48.85
CA VAL A 59 37.18 13.95 -49.69
C VAL A 59 37.15 15.31 -48.95
N VAL A 60 38.15 16.15 -49.24
CA VAL A 60 38.13 17.61 -49.56
C VAL A 60 37.30 18.62 -48.70
N GLU A 61 38.00 19.21 -47.73
CA GLU A 61 38.18 20.65 -47.39
C GLU A 61 37.58 21.77 -48.29
N VAL A 62 36.90 22.76 -47.68
CA VAL A 62 36.69 24.13 -48.25
C VAL A 62 36.71 25.26 -47.18
N TYR A 63 37.84 25.99 -47.08
CA TYR A 63 38.02 27.41 -46.66
C TYR A 63 37.66 27.91 -45.23
N ARG A 64 38.26 28.97 -44.64
CA ARG A 64 39.65 29.54 -44.64
C ARG A 64 39.76 30.71 -43.60
N ARG A 65 40.84 30.76 -42.78
CA ARG A 65 41.64 31.93 -42.27
C ARG A 65 40.96 33.32 -42.00
N LYS A 66 41.21 34.14 -40.95
CA LYS A 66 42.36 34.56 -40.07
C LYS A 66 41.76 35.12 -38.73
N LYS A 67 42.35 35.10 -37.51
CA LYS A 67 43.66 35.55 -36.92
C LYS A 67 43.78 37.09 -36.64
N PRO A 68 44.57 37.60 -35.64
CA PRO A 68 44.10 37.94 -34.27
C PRO A 68 44.63 39.28 -33.64
N GLY A 69 44.27 39.58 -32.37
CA GLY A 69 44.86 40.59 -31.43
C GLY A 69 44.47 40.19 -29.98
N VAL A 70 45.29 39.91 -28.95
CA VAL A 70 46.44 40.57 -28.27
C VAL A 70 46.07 42.00 -27.77
N ILE A 71 46.06 42.38 -26.47
CA ILE A 71 47.19 42.59 -25.51
C ILE A 71 46.68 42.87 -24.05
N LYS A 72 47.40 42.37 -23.00
CA LYS A 72 47.53 42.77 -21.55
C LYS A 72 46.26 43.06 -20.69
N ALA A 73 46.12 42.68 -19.41
CA ALA A 73 47.00 42.44 -18.24
C ALA A 73 47.38 43.68 -17.39
N ALA A 74 46.90 43.74 -16.14
CA ALA A 74 47.43 44.56 -15.04
C ALA A 74 47.04 43.99 -13.65
N GLN A 75 47.96 44.00 -12.69
CA GLN A 75 47.78 43.61 -11.27
C GLN A 75 47.88 44.83 -10.34
N LYS A 76 47.32 44.74 -9.11
CA LYS A 76 47.84 45.19 -7.78
C LYS A 76 46.67 45.24 -6.76
N SER A 77 46.70 44.55 -5.60
CA SER A 77 47.27 44.96 -4.28
C SER A 77 46.81 46.35 -3.80
N SER A 78 46.41 46.64 -2.55
CA SER A 78 46.49 46.03 -1.19
C SER A 78 45.58 46.90 -0.26
N GLY A 79 44.98 46.50 0.88
CA GLY A 79 45.56 46.14 2.19
C GLY A 79 45.13 47.14 3.32
N ASN A 80 44.88 46.64 4.55
CA ASN A 80 44.59 47.35 5.85
C ASN A 80 43.18 47.94 6.11
N ILE A 81 42.36 47.48 7.07
CA ILE A 81 42.43 47.52 8.58
C ILE A 81 42.12 48.90 9.21
N LEU A 82 40.93 49.07 9.83
CA LEU A 82 40.71 49.41 11.26
C LEU A 82 39.20 49.57 11.66
N SER A 83 38.95 49.65 12.97
CA SER A 83 37.67 49.54 13.70
C SER A 83 37.01 50.87 14.13
N VAL A 84 35.77 50.81 14.68
CA VAL A 84 35.18 51.57 15.85
C VAL A 84 33.64 51.71 15.63
N THR A 85 32.73 51.10 16.41
CA THR A 85 32.20 51.30 17.79
C THR A 85 30.88 52.11 17.86
N LEU A 86 29.96 51.65 18.73
CA LEU A 86 28.61 52.17 19.06
C LEU A 86 28.62 53.52 19.81
N PRO A 87 27.43 54.17 19.92
CA PRO A 87 27.02 54.85 21.15
C PRO A 87 25.72 54.31 21.78
N LYS A 88 25.48 54.65 23.06
CA LYS A 88 24.32 54.26 23.90
C LYS A 88 23.65 55.49 24.56
N SER A 89 22.41 55.28 25.01
CA SER A 89 21.74 55.82 26.24
C SER A 89 21.48 57.32 26.45
N ASN A 90 20.21 57.67 26.69
CA ASN A 90 19.60 58.02 28.00
C ASN A 90 18.06 58.16 27.80
N LYS A 91 17.10 57.71 28.63
CA LYS A 91 16.89 57.57 30.09
C LYS A 91 16.36 58.83 30.80
N VAL A 92 15.16 58.71 31.37
CA VAL A 92 14.50 59.60 32.36
C VAL A 92 13.48 58.76 33.17
N HIS A 93 12.77 59.28 34.17
CA HIS A 93 12.13 58.47 35.22
C HIS A 93 10.79 59.04 35.80
N LEU A 94 9.87 58.11 36.14
CA LEU A 94 8.67 58.21 37.02
C LEU A 94 7.44 59.03 36.50
N ASP A 95 6.18 58.79 36.92
CA ASP A 95 5.70 58.53 38.29
C ASP A 95 4.34 57.73 38.43
N THR A 96 3.80 57.65 39.66
CA THR A 96 2.90 56.61 40.24
C THR A 96 1.40 56.97 40.47
N LYS A 97 0.53 55.92 40.56
CA LYS A 97 -0.67 55.70 41.47
C LYS A 97 -1.58 54.56 40.94
N SER A 98 -1.79 53.42 41.64
CA SER A 98 -2.87 53.07 42.62
C SER A 98 -4.32 53.37 42.13
N PHE A 99 -5.36 52.51 42.23
CA PHE A 99 -5.83 51.53 43.24
C PHE A 99 -6.59 50.32 42.62
N GLY A 100 -6.94 49.29 43.44
CA GLY A 100 -7.76 48.11 43.07
C GLY A 100 -9.28 48.33 42.95
N HIS A 101 -10.22 47.40 43.14
CA HIS A 101 -10.31 45.93 43.28
C HIS A 101 -11.85 45.61 43.27
N MET A 102 -12.31 44.65 42.46
CA MET A 102 -13.61 43.91 42.46
C MET A 102 -15.02 44.59 42.54
N GLY A 103 -15.93 44.10 41.67
CA GLY A 103 -17.41 44.23 41.67
C GLY A 103 -17.97 44.07 40.24
N ALA A 104 -18.67 42.98 39.85
CA ALA A 104 -20.12 42.69 40.05
C ALA A 104 -21.04 43.80 39.46
N LEU A 105 -22.10 43.55 38.67
CA LEU A 105 -23.09 42.45 38.68
C LEU A 105 -23.83 42.28 37.33
N GLU A 106 -24.78 41.34 37.31
CA GLU A 106 -25.62 40.84 36.20
C GLU A 106 -26.51 41.86 35.47
N LYS A 107 -27.10 41.45 34.33
CA LYS A 107 -28.32 42.05 33.76
C LYS A 107 -29.39 40.99 33.51
N GLN A 108 -30.55 41.18 34.15
CA GLN A 108 -31.80 40.46 33.87
C GLN A 108 -32.92 41.43 33.43
N ASN A 109 -33.96 40.83 32.85
CA ASN A 109 -35.40 41.18 32.91
C ASN A 109 -36.14 41.69 31.66
N ALA A 110 -37.28 41.02 31.43
CA ALA A 110 -38.39 41.37 30.53
C ALA A 110 -39.40 42.32 31.23
N PRO A 111 -40.48 42.80 30.57
CA PRO A 111 -41.74 42.02 30.43
C PRO A 111 -42.48 42.32 29.07
N ARG A 112 -43.78 42.06 28.78
CA ARG A 112 -44.96 41.47 29.48
C ARG A 112 -45.98 40.89 28.45
N ASN A 113 -47.04 40.22 28.94
CA ASN A 113 -48.10 39.54 28.16
C ASN A 113 -49.19 40.44 27.54
N LYS A 114 -49.91 39.93 26.51
CA LYS A 114 -51.40 39.87 26.45
C LYS A 114 -51.98 39.01 25.28
N VAL A 115 -52.76 37.98 25.64
CA VAL A 115 -54.12 37.62 25.14
C VAL A 115 -54.35 37.04 23.71
N THR A 116 -54.83 35.78 23.67
CA THR A 116 -55.67 35.08 22.63
C THR A 116 -57.16 35.54 22.68
N PRO A 117 -58.12 35.26 21.75
CA PRO A 117 -58.26 34.07 20.88
C PRO A 117 -58.99 34.26 19.50
N GLY A 118 -59.40 33.16 18.84
CA GLY A 118 -60.33 33.08 17.67
C GLY A 118 -59.78 32.16 16.56
N VAL A 119 -60.26 30.95 16.24
CA VAL A 119 -61.61 30.34 16.02
C VAL A 119 -62.23 30.67 14.65
N GLY A 120 -62.58 29.62 13.88
CA GLY A 120 -63.34 29.66 12.61
C GLY A 120 -62.44 29.61 11.35
N GLU A 121 -62.33 28.51 10.60
CA GLU A 121 -63.30 27.86 9.69
C GLU A 121 -63.41 28.48 8.28
N ASN A 122 -63.36 27.58 7.25
CA ASN A 122 -64.12 27.62 5.98
C ASN A 122 -64.00 28.87 5.05
N LEU A 123 -63.96 28.84 3.71
CA LEU A 123 -63.83 27.88 2.61
C LEU A 123 -64.15 28.69 1.33
N LYS A 124 -63.44 28.45 0.21
CA LYS A 124 -63.87 28.60 -1.20
C LYS A 124 -63.88 29.96 -1.94
N LYS A 125 -63.66 29.79 -3.27
CA LYS A 125 -63.90 30.66 -4.45
C LYS A 125 -62.93 31.82 -4.69
N GLU A 126 -62.58 32.23 -5.91
CA GLU A 126 -62.58 31.75 -7.32
C GLU A 126 -62.52 33.03 -8.19
N VAL A 127 -61.45 33.28 -8.95
CA VAL A 127 -61.38 34.15 -10.16
C VAL A 127 -60.13 33.69 -10.96
N LEU A 128 -60.24 33.08 -12.16
CA LEU A 128 -60.12 33.67 -13.53
C LEU A 128 -58.82 34.49 -13.76
N THR A 129 -58.07 34.42 -14.89
CA THR A 129 -58.49 34.20 -16.30
C THR A 129 -57.30 33.81 -17.25
N LYS A 130 -57.58 32.97 -18.26
CA LYS A 130 -57.23 33.01 -19.73
C LYS A 130 -55.85 33.55 -20.22
N THR A 131 -55.22 33.05 -21.29
CA THR A 131 -55.60 32.13 -22.42
C THR A 131 -54.31 31.41 -22.93
N LYS A 132 -54.17 30.66 -24.05
CA LYS A 132 -54.97 30.41 -25.29
C LYS A 132 -54.79 28.93 -25.78
N ALA A 133 -55.02 28.65 -27.06
CA ALA A 133 -54.95 27.34 -27.76
C ALA A 133 -54.71 27.60 -29.29
N PRO A 134 -54.86 26.68 -30.29
CA PRO A 134 -55.66 25.42 -30.38
C PRO A 134 -54.90 24.19 -31.03
N SER A 135 -55.43 22.99 -31.33
CA SER A 135 -56.75 22.30 -31.22
C SER A 135 -56.65 20.75 -31.41
N ALA A 136 -57.56 20.00 -30.74
CA ALA A 136 -58.16 18.67 -31.08
C ALA A 136 -57.27 17.41 -31.35
N GLY A 137 -57.66 16.17 -31.00
CA GLY A 137 -58.86 15.70 -30.27
C GLY A 137 -58.95 14.16 -30.06
N GLN A 138 -60.02 13.72 -29.38
CA GLN A 138 -60.56 12.34 -29.17
C GLN A 138 -59.89 11.28 -28.25
N GLU A 139 -60.64 10.95 -27.19
CA GLU A 139 -61.06 9.61 -26.69
C GLU A 139 -60.09 8.53 -26.15
N GLY A 140 -60.56 7.79 -25.12
CA GLY A 140 -60.05 6.44 -24.79
C GLY A 140 -59.51 6.19 -23.37
N LYS A 141 -60.37 6.02 -22.36
CA LYS A 141 -60.02 5.41 -21.05
C LYS A 141 -60.06 3.86 -21.15
N LEU A 142 -59.14 3.13 -20.53
CA LEU A 142 -59.28 2.49 -19.19
C LEU A 142 -58.07 1.56 -18.86
N GLN A 143 -58.21 0.67 -17.87
CA GLN A 143 -57.13 0.11 -17.03
C GLN A 143 -56.82 -1.38 -17.26
N LYS A 144 -55.61 -1.79 -16.80
CA LYS A 144 -55.21 -3.09 -16.22
C LYS A 144 -56.12 -4.33 -16.45
N LEU A 145 -55.53 -5.44 -16.93
CA LEU A 145 -55.26 -6.65 -16.10
C LEU A 145 -54.59 -7.81 -16.88
N GLN A 146 -53.70 -8.51 -16.18
CA GLN A 146 -53.35 -9.94 -16.21
C GLN A 146 -53.39 -10.84 -17.47
N SER A 147 -52.39 -11.74 -17.47
CA SER A 147 -52.41 -13.18 -17.82
C SER A 147 -51.87 -13.65 -19.19
N ASN A 148 -51.39 -14.89 -19.16
CA ASN A 148 -50.61 -15.57 -20.19
C ASN A 148 -51.50 -16.22 -21.27
N ILE A 149 -50.98 -16.45 -22.48
CA ILE A 149 -50.77 -17.78 -23.11
C ILE A 149 -50.39 -17.63 -24.60
N SER A 150 -49.54 -18.57 -25.04
CA SER A 150 -48.97 -18.86 -26.36
C SER A 150 -49.95 -19.03 -27.54
N ILE A 151 -49.43 -18.91 -28.79
CA ILE A 151 -49.33 -19.97 -29.84
C ILE A 151 -49.11 -19.38 -31.26
N ASP A 152 -48.11 -19.91 -32.00
CA ASP A 152 -47.91 -20.04 -33.47
C ASP A 152 -48.25 -18.88 -34.47
N HIS A 153 -47.77 -18.80 -35.71
CA HIS A 153 -46.77 -19.46 -36.58
C HIS A 153 -46.32 -18.34 -37.60
N GLN A 154 -45.29 -18.40 -38.47
CA GLN A 154 -45.02 -19.36 -39.55
C GLN A 154 -43.68 -18.98 -40.26
N ILE A 155 -43.10 -19.90 -41.04
CA ILE A 155 -41.81 -19.77 -41.76
C ILE A 155 -42.06 -19.63 -43.28
N PRO A 156 -41.12 -19.09 -44.09
CA PRO A 156 -40.25 -19.98 -44.89
C PRO A 156 -38.81 -19.41 -45.12
N SER A 157 -37.77 -20.12 -45.60
CA SER A 157 -37.22 -21.48 -45.42
C SER A 157 -36.28 -21.78 -46.60
N GLN A 158 -34.98 -21.99 -46.33
CA GLN A 158 -34.02 -22.80 -47.12
C GLN A 158 -32.89 -23.28 -46.17
N GLY A 159 -32.24 -24.44 -46.35
CA GLY A 159 -32.52 -25.48 -47.35
C GLY A 159 -31.67 -26.76 -47.18
N PHE A 160 -30.34 -26.66 -47.17
CA PHE A 160 -29.47 -27.82 -47.45
C PHE A 160 -28.90 -28.60 -46.25
N LYS A 161 -28.61 -29.88 -46.49
CA LYS A 161 -28.76 -31.00 -45.52
C LYS A 161 -27.46 -31.62 -44.99
N VAL A 162 -27.63 -32.26 -43.83
CA VAL A 162 -26.75 -33.26 -43.17
C VAL A 162 -27.14 -34.68 -43.61
N PRO A 163 -26.25 -35.68 -43.44
CA PRO A 163 -26.63 -36.93 -42.75
C PRO A 163 -25.55 -37.37 -41.71
N GLN A 164 -25.83 -38.14 -40.64
CA GLN A 164 -27.07 -38.76 -40.15
C GLN A 164 -26.95 -39.09 -38.64
N GLN A 165 -28.08 -38.97 -37.90
CA GLN A 165 -28.71 -39.95 -36.98
C GLN A 165 -27.88 -40.82 -36.00
N VAL A 166 -28.36 -41.29 -34.83
CA VAL A 166 -29.57 -41.11 -33.99
C VAL A 166 -29.19 -41.69 -32.60
N VAL A 167 -29.26 -40.96 -31.48
CA VAL A 167 -30.45 -40.72 -30.64
C VAL A 167 -30.98 -41.99 -29.92
N LEU A 168 -30.79 -42.11 -28.60
CA LEU A 168 -31.83 -41.83 -27.58
C LEU A 168 -31.32 -42.01 -26.14
N SER A 169 -31.90 -41.23 -25.23
CA SER A 169 -31.70 -41.27 -23.78
C SER A 169 -32.87 -41.94 -23.07
N ASN A 170 -32.68 -42.41 -21.81
CA ASN A 170 -33.32 -41.80 -20.62
C ASN A 170 -33.34 -42.68 -19.35
N LYS A 171 -33.28 -41.97 -18.21
CA LYS A 171 -33.96 -42.20 -16.92
C LYS A 171 -33.48 -43.32 -15.95
N SER A 172 -33.21 -42.87 -14.71
CA SER A 172 -33.69 -43.35 -13.39
C SER A 172 -34.21 -44.81 -13.26
N ASP A 173 -34.00 -45.53 -12.16
CA ASP A 173 -34.07 -45.05 -10.77
C ASP A 173 -33.56 -46.09 -9.74
N SER A 174 -33.38 -45.65 -8.49
CA SER A 174 -33.65 -46.40 -7.26
C SER A 174 -32.83 -47.67 -6.89
N THR A 175 -32.08 -47.52 -5.78
CA THR A 175 -32.06 -48.40 -4.59
C THR A 175 -31.48 -49.83 -4.55
N LEU A 176 -30.76 -50.04 -3.44
CA LEU A 176 -30.87 -51.10 -2.41
C LEU A 176 -29.80 -52.21 -2.32
N LYS A 177 -29.38 -52.40 -1.05
CA LYS A 177 -28.59 -53.50 -0.45
C LYS A 177 -27.09 -53.48 -0.80
N LYS A 178 -26.15 -53.21 0.11
CA LYS A 178 -25.91 -53.65 1.52
C LYS A 178 -25.48 -55.12 1.59
N VAL A 179 -24.54 -55.42 2.50
CA VAL A 179 -23.75 -56.65 2.68
C VAL A 179 -22.50 -56.63 1.76
N GLN A 180 -21.27 -56.30 2.20
CA GLN A 180 -20.42 -56.75 3.32
C GLN A 180 -19.55 -57.97 2.94
N LYS A 181 -18.29 -57.94 3.41
CA LYS A 181 -17.28 -59.00 3.54
C LYS A 181 -16.39 -59.38 2.36
N ASP A 182 -15.10 -59.36 2.71
CA ASP A 182 -14.04 -60.36 2.50
C ASP A 182 -13.68 -60.74 1.05
N SER A 183 -12.51 -60.38 0.51
CA SER A 183 -11.11 -60.52 0.98
C SER A 183 -10.52 -61.93 0.75
N SER A 184 -9.27 -61.96 0.24
CA SER A 184 -8.50 -63.17 -0.16
C SER A 184 -9.13 -63.98 -1.32
N ASN A 185 -8.44 -64.74 -2.19
CA ASN A 185 -7.03 -64.98 -2.54
C ASN A 185 -7.04 -65.63 -3.97
N ASN A 186 -5.97 -65.87 -4.73
CA ASN A 186 -4.60 -65.35 -4.95
C ASN A 186 -3.94 -66.32 -5.99
N ILE A 187 -2.69 -66.09 -6.45
CA ILE A 187 -1.85 -67.07 -7.21
C ILE A 187 -2.31 -67.24 -8.71
N HIS A 188 -1.51 -67.35 -9.79
CA HIS A 188 -0.05 -67.53 -10.00
C HIS A 188 0.51 -66.73 -11.21
N THR A 189 1.85 -66.58 -11.22
CA THR A 189 2.83 -66.21 -12.27
C THR A 189 2.95 -67.25 -13.42
N PRO A 190 3.88 -67.17 -14.43
CA PRO A 190 5.06 -66.29 -14.70
C PRO A 190 5.06 -65.65 -16.15
N THR A 191 6.09 -65.03 -16.77
CA THR A 191 7.56 -65.26 -16.76
C THR A 191 8.39 -64.14 -17.44
N GLN A 192 9.64 -63.89 -16.97
CA GLN A 192 10.85 -63.32 -17.66
C GLN A 192 10.80 -61.92 -18.33
N SER A 193 11.86 -61.09 -18.36
CA SER A 193 13.24 -61.10 -17.81
C SER A 193 13.69 -59.62 -17.61
N ALA A 194 14.25 -59.16 -16.48
CA ALA A 194 15.61 -59.41 -15.93
C ALA A 194 16.75 -58.91 -16.86
N LYS A 195 17.85 -58.28 -16.39
CA LYS A 195 18.31 -57.90 -15.02
C LYS A 195 19.31 -56.68 -15.15
N GLN A 196 20.06 -56.15 -14.17
CA GLN A 196 20.51 -56.67 -12.87
C GLN A 196 20.35 -55.68 -11.68
N GLU A 197 21.45 -55.36 -10.98
CA GLU A 197 21.57 -54.92 -9.56
C GLU A 197 22.84 -54.01 -9.42
N HIS A 198 23.41 -53.59 -8.28
CA HIS A 198 23.27 -53.83 -6.80
C HIS A 198 23.93 -52.61 -6.07
N SER A 199 23.82 -52.27 -4.78
CA SER A 199 23.11 -52.73 -3.55
C SER A 199 22.97 -51.46 -2.65
N ILE A 200 22.10 -51.24 -1.65
CA ILE A 200 21.26 -52.06 -0.75
C ILE A 200 22.01 -52.62 0.50
N GLN A 201 21.31 -52.55 1.65
CA GLN A 201 21.49 -53.19 3.00
C GLN A 201 21.73 -52.20 4.17
N LYS A 202 21.04 -52.26 5.33
CA LYS A 202 19.96 -53.18 5.83
C LYS A 202 19.30 -52.67 7.14
N VAL A 203 17.98 -52.90 7.33
CA VAL A 203 17.28 -53.47 8.53
C VAL A 203 17.35 -52.68 9.89
N GLN A 204 16.38 -52.63 10.83
CA GLN A 204 15.18 -53.44 11.19
C GLN A 204 14.06 -52.59 11.85
N ILE A 205 12.84 -53.14 11.98
CA ILE A 205 11.75 -52.65 12.86
C ILE A 205 11.38 -53.76 13.85
N VAL A 206 11.15 -53.43 15.13
CA VAL A 206 10.30 -54.22 16.07
C VAL A 206 9.60 -53.26 17.05
N ASP A 207 8.27 -53.33 17.11
CA ASP A 207 7.43 -52.74 18.16
C ASP A 207 7.27 -53.69 19.35
N LYS A 208 7.11 -53.15 20.57
CA LYS A 208 6.27 -53.78 21.63
C LYS A 208 5.89 -52.84 22.78
N SER A 209 4.82 -53.22 23.48
CA SER A 209 3.91 -52.34 24.20
C SER A 209 3.86 -52.57 25.73
N VAL A 210 3.58 -51.47 26.46
CA VAL A 210 2.76 -51.37 27.70
C VAL A 210 3.21 -52.14 28.97
N VAL A 211 3.33 -51.41 30.10
CA VAL A 211 2.59 -51.60 31.39
C VAL A 211 2.94 -50.43 32.36
N LYS A 212 2.04 -50.16 33.32
CA LYS A 212 2.04 -49.06 34.32
C LYS A 212 3.02 -49.29 35.49
N ASP A 213 3.40 -48.23 36.23
CA ASP A 213 2.85 -48.01 37.59
C ASP A 213 3.20 -46.65 38.24
N ASN A 214 2.48 -46.31 39.33
CA ASN A 214 2.49 -45.02 40.04
C ASN A 214 3.45 -44.95 41.25
N LYS A 215 3.92 -43.73 41.60
CA LYS A 215 3.90 -43.07 42.95
C LYS A 215 4.91 -41.90 42.99
N THR A 216 4.47 -40.64 43.14
CA THR A 216 4.32 -39.87 44.41
C THR A 216 5.57 -39.77 45.28
N ASP A 217 6.10 -38.56 45.47
CA ASP A 217 6.07 -37.86 46.76
C ASP A 217 6.50 -36.39 46.64
N SER A 218 6.26 -35.60 47.69
CA SER A 218 6.13 -34.14 47.62
C SER A 218 6.85 -33.35 48.73
N LEU A 219 7.46 -32.21 48.37
CA LEU A 219 7.72 -31.02 49.22
C LEU A 219 8.73 -31.24 50.39
N PRO A 220 9.19 -30.23 51.19
CA PRO A 220 8.69 -28.86 51.43
C PRO A 220 9.76 -27.70 51.39
N VAL A 221 9.46 -26.46 50.97
CA VAL A 221 8.96 -25.24 51.70
C VAL A 221 10.01 -24.15 52.05
N LYS A 222 9.77 -22.95 51.49
CA LYS A 222 10.00 -21.54 51.94
C LYS A 222 11.28 -21.11 52.72
N ALA A 223 11.82 -19.98 52.25
CA ALA A 223 12.12 -18.81 53.10
C ALA A 223 11.80 -17.51 52.33
N VAL A 224 11.40 -16.44 53.04
CA VAL A 224 10.98 -15.14 52.49
C VAL A 224 11.65 -14.01 53.29
N VAL A 225 12.18 -12.98 52.61
CA VAL A 225 12.41 -11.64 53.19
C VAL A 225 12.12 -10.57 52.13
N HIS A 226 11.38 -9.52 52.51
CA HIS A 226 11.10 -8.32 51.70
C HIS A 226 12.19 -7.24 51.88
N VAL A 227 12.29 -6.27 50.95
CA VAL A 227 11.93 -4.84 51.18
C VAL A 227 12.45 -3.91 50.05
N SER A 228 11.55 -3.04 49.57
CA SER A 228 11.69 -1.74 48.85
C SER A 228 12.69 -1.49 47.70
N GLY A 229 12.19 -0.83 46.65
CA GLY A 229 13.01 -0.09 45.66
C GLY A 229 12.29 0.21 44.34
N LYS A 230 11.81 1.44 44.13
CA LYS A 230 11.39 1.92 42.79
C LYS A 230 12.62 2.40 41.98
N PRO A 231 12.55 2.47 40.64
CA PRO A 231 13.71 2.26 39.78
C PRO A 231 14.55 3.51 39.51
N PRO A 232 15.84 3.36 39.14
CA PRO A 232 16.60 4.41 38.46
C PRO A 232 16.21 4.50 36.98
N GLN A 233 15.94 5.71 36.51
CA GLN A 233 16.00 6.04 35.08
C GLN A 233 17.44 6.37 34.66
N ALA A 234 17.67 6.31 33.35
CA ALA A 234 18.79 6.88 32.59
C ALA A 234 20.16 6.17 32.67
N PRO A 235 21.08 6.40 31.70
CA PRO A 235 20.89 6.98 30.35
C PRO A 235 21.33 6.04 29.20
N LEU A 236 20.84 6.32 27.99
CA LEU A 236 21.47 5.84 26.76
C LEU A 236 22.82 6.53 26.58
N ASN A 237 23.92 5.84 26.92
CA ASN A 237 25.28 6.32 26.67
C ASN A 237 25.97 5.42 25.64
N ALA A 238 26.48 6.07 24.58
CA ALA A 238 27.26 5.43 23.53
C ALA A 238 28.47 4.68 24.13
N SER A 239 28.57 3.38 23.85
CA SER A 239 29.74 2.57 24.22
C SER A 239 30.45 2.09 22.97
N LYS A 240 31.76 2.29 22.97
CA LYS A 240 32.68 2.08 21.86
C LYS A 240 32.68 0.61 21.41
N VAL A 241 32.82 0.40 20.11
CA VAL A 241 33.12 -0.91 19.52
C VAL A 241 34.39 -1.47 20.16
N GLN A 242 34.26 -2.58 20.90
CA GLN A 242 35.38 -3.44 21.24
C GLN A 242 35.54 -4.52 20.15
N THR A 243 36.79 -4.84 19.83
CA THR A 243 37.19 -5.73 18.74
C THR A 243 37.29 -7.19 19.18
N GLY A 244 36.73 -8.10 18.39
CA GLY A 244 36.75 -9.56 18.59
C GLY A 244 35.32 -10.10 18.71
N GLU A 245 34.91 -11.16 18.01
CA GLU A 245 35.69 -12.27 17.43
C GLU A 245 35.45 -12.47 15.92
N ARG A 246 36.39 -13.16 15.25
CA ARG A 246 36.32 -13.50 13.82
C ARG A 246 35.48 -14.76 13.58
N LEU A 247 34.37 -14.63 12.86
CA LEU A 247 33.81 -15.74 12.08
C LEU A 247 34.43 -15.72 10.68
N ASN A 248 35.21 -16.75 10.36
CA ASN A 248 35.86 -16.90 9.06
C ASN A 248 34.85 -17.23 7.95
N SER A 249 34.43 -16.22 7.18
CA SER A 249 33.90 -16.43 5.83
C SER A 249 35.00 -16.11 4.80
N THR A 250 35.56 -17.13 4.17
CA THR A 250 36.56 -16.99 3.11
C THR A 250 35.90 -16.57 1.79
N GLY A 251 35.44 -15.33 1.73
CA GLY A 251 35.14 -14.62 0.49
C GLY A 251 36.31 -13.71 0.15
N VAL A 252 37.12 -14.08 -0.85
CA VAL A 252 38.19 -13.20 -1.35
C VAL A 252 37.55 -12.14 -2.25
N TRP A 253 37.06 -11.07 -1.62
CA TRP A 253 36.67 -9.86 -2.32
C TRP A 253 37.93 -9.25 -2.96
N LYS A 254 37.88 -9.02 -4.27
CA LYS A 254 38.97 -8.31 -4.96
C LYS A 254 39.05 -6.89 -4.41
N GLN A 255 40.23 -6.26 -4.52
CA GLN A 255 40.40 -4.86 -4.11
C GLN A 255 39.60 -3.93 -5.04
N GLY A 256 38.30 -3.79 -4.77
CA GLY A 256 37.40 -2.88 -5.46
C GLY A 256 37.79 -1.43 -5.16
N GLY A 257 38.16 -0.68 -6.19
CA GLY A 257 38.25 0.76 -6.10
C GLY A 257 36.87 1.39 -5.89
N LEU A 258 36.86 2.68 -5.55
CA LEU A 258 35.64 3.50 -5.53
C LEU A 258 35.64 4.46 -6.74
N HIS A 259 34.47 4.72 -7.29
CA HIS A 259 34.25 5.77 -8.29
C HIS A 259 33.08 6.68 -7.90
N LYS A 260 32.98 7.86 -8.52
CA LYS A 260 31.81 8.74 -8.35
C LYS A 260 30.66 8.24 -9.22
N VAL A 261 29.44 8.33 -8.69
CA VAL A 261 28.20 8.00 -9.41
C VAL A 261 28.17 8.67 -10.78
N MET A 262 27.98 7.88 -11.84
CA MET A 262 28.06 8.33 -13.22
C MET A 262 26.89 9.25 -13.60
N THR A 263 27.18 10.42 -14.16
CA THR A 263 26.17 11.30 -14.78
C THR A 263 25.90 10.89 -16.22
N LEU A 264 25.55 9.61 -16.44
CA LEU A 264 25.34 9.04 -17.76
C LEU A 264 23.95 9.42 -18.31
N ASP A 265 23.90 10.00 -19.51
CA ASP A 265 22.69 10.21 -20.30
C ASP A 265 23.03 10.11 -21.79
N SER A 266 23.10 8.87 -22.30
CA SER A 266 23.52 8.57 -23.67
C SER A 266 22.35 8.59 -24.65
N THR A 267 22.56 9.02 -25.89
CA THR A 267 21.58 8.88 -26.98
C THR A 267 22.27 8.50 -28.29
N LEU A 268 21.54 7.86 -29.20
CA LEU A 268 22.05 7.47 -30.53
C LEU A 268 22.24 8.67 -31.48
N LYS A 269 21.57 9.80 -31.21
CA LYS A 269 21.64 11.05 -31.98
C LYS A 269 21.54 12.26 -31.03
N PRO A 270 22.08 13.43 -31.40
CA PRO A 270 21.86 14.66 -30.64
C PRO A 270 20.37 14.99 -30.55
N ARG A 271 19.90 15.35 -29.35
CA ARG A 271 18.50 15.75 -29.10
C ARG A 271 18.23 17.15 -29.65
N ASP A 272 17.06 17.39 -30.22
CA ASP A 272 16.62 18.76 -30.50
C ASP A 272 16.21 19.46 -29.19
N ALA A 273 16.97 20.49 -28.81
CA ALA A 273 16.72 21.29 -27.62
C ALA A 273 15.37 22.05 -27.64
N ARG A 274 14.72 22.15 -28.81
CA ARG A 274 13.40 22.81 -28.99
C ARG A 274 12.25 21.81 -29.10
N ALA A 275 12.50 20.50 -29.03
CA ALA A 275 11.44 19.50 -29.08
C ALA A 275 10.46 19.64 -27.91
N MET A 276 9.20 19.29 -28.14
CA MET A 276 8.15 19.35 -27.12
C MET A 276 8.51 18.49 -25.90
N GLY A 277 8.34 19.05 -24.69
CA GLY A 277 8.59 18.36 -23.42
C GLY A 277 10.06 17.99 -23.16
N GLN A 278 11.01 18.44 -23.98
CA GLN A 278 12.44 18.24 -23.80
C GLN A 278 12.92 18.87 -22.47
N PHE A 279 13.95 18.29 -21.86
CA PHE A 279 14.44 18.65 -20.51
C PHE A 279 13.36 18.57 -19.40
N GLY A 280 12.36 17.69 -19.57
CA GLY A 280 11.25 17.52 -18.63
C GLY A 280 10.32 18.74 -18.52
N TRP A 281 10.36 19.68 -19.47
CA TRP A 281 9.50 20.86 -19.46
C TRP A 281 8.03 20.52 -19.72
N ALA A 282 7.13 21.41 -19.30
CA ALA A 282 5.71 21.31 -19.57
C ALA A 282 5.45 21.44 -21.08
N ALA A 283 4.76 20.46 -21.64
CA ALA A 283 4.26 20.47 -23.00
C ALA A 283 2.86 21.10 -23.04
N VAL A 284 2.55 21.81 -24.12
CA VAL A 284 1.29 22.56 -24.29
C VAL A 284 0.58 22.05 -25.54
N VAL A 285 -0.69 21.68 -25.39
CA VAL A 285 -1.57 21.28 -26.50
C VAL A 285 -1.97 22.54 -27.28
N ALA A 286 -1.78 22.54 -28.60
CA ALA A 286 -2.21 23.65 -29.45
C ALA A 286 -3.74 23.85 -29.37
N PRO A 287 -4.27 25.08 -29.56
CA PRO A 287 -5.70 25.35 -29.41
C PRO A 287 -6.61 24.43 -30.24
N ASP A 288 -6.19 24.13 -31.48
CA ASP A 288 -6.97 23.32 -32.43
C ASP A 288 -6.99 21.82 -32.05
N ASP A 289 -5.98 21.35 -31.31
CA ASP A 289 -5.82 19.96 -30.88
C ASP A 289 -6.46 19.66 -29.51
N GLN A 290 -7.03 20.66 -28.84
CA GLN A 290 -7.56 20.54 -27.47
C GLN A 290 -8.64 19.45 -27.34
N GLU A 291 -9.49 19.29 -28.36
CA GLU A 291 -10.56 18.31 -28.32
C GLU A 291 -10.06 16.87 -28.53
N GLU A 292 -9.08 16.68 -29.41
CA GLU A 292 -8.45 15.38 -29.61
C GLU A 292 -7.65 14.98 -28.35
N SER A 293 -6.89 15.90 -27.76
CA SER A 293 -6.18 15.64 -26.49
C SER A 293 -7.11 15.20 -25.37
N LYS A 294 -8.30 15.82 -25.23
CA LYS A 294 -9.34 15.39 -24.27
C LYS A 294 -9.90 14.01 -24.62
N ARG A 295 -10.25 13.77 -25.90
CA ARG A 295 -10.82 12.49 -26.37
C ARG A 295 -9.90 11.31 -26.04
N ARG A 296 -8.59 11.52 -26.19
CA ARG A 296 -7.54 10.51 -25.94
C ARG A 296 -7.15 10.33 -24.46
N TRP A 297 -7.69 11.12 -23.52
CA TRP A 297 -7.38 10.97 -22.09
C TRP A 297 -7.66 9.56 -21.56
N SER A 298 -8.76 8.96 -21.99
CA SER A 298 -9.19 7.61 -21.55
C SER A 298 -8.30 6.46 -22.05
N GLU A 299 -7.40 6.71 -23.01
CA GLU A 299 -6.45 5.69 -23.49
C GLU A 299 -5.38 5.33 -22.44
N GLY A 300 -5.02 6.28 -21.57
CA GLY A 300 -3.97 6.12 -20.56
C GLY A 300 -4.30 6.64 -19.18
N TYR A 301 -5.36 7.45 -19.01
CA TYR A 301 -5.62 8.32 -17.86
C TYR A 301 -4.51 9.35 -17.57
N PHE A 302 -3.92 9.83 -18.66
CA PHE A 302 -3.01 10.97 -18.76
C PHE A 302 -3.08 11.52 -20.20
N ASN A 303 -2.36 12.60 -20.51
CA ASN A 303 -2.35 13.23 -21.83
C ASN A 303 -1.51 12.44 -22.85
N VAL A 304 -2.09 11.35 -23.36
CA VAL A 304 -1.48 10.48 -24.38
C VAL A 304 -1.10 11.27 -25.65
N PHE A 305 -1.93 12.24 -26.05
CA PHE A 305 -1.70 13.10 -27.21
C PHE A 305 -0.39 13.91 -27.09
N LEU A 306 -0.09 14.47 -25.91
CA LEU A 306 1.23 15.10 -25.67
C LEU A 306 2.34 14.05 -25.59
N SER A 307 2.10 12.92 -24.92
CA SER A 307 3.11 11.87 -24.78
C SER A 307 3.59 11.32 -26.12
N GLU A 308 2.77 11.28 -27.17
CA GLU A 308 3.22 10.83 -28.50
C GLU A 308 4.06 11.87 -29.26
N GLN A 309 3.96 13.16 -28.93
CA GLN A 309 4.76 14.23 -29.52
C GLN A 309 6.10 14.47 -28.81
N ILE A 310 6.21 14.02 -27.55
CA ILE A 310 7.43 14.15 -26.75
C ILE A 310 8.41 13.03 -27.13
N PRO A 311 9.68 13.33 -27.46
CA PRO A 311 10.68 12.32 -27.80
C PRO A 311 10.78 11.18 -26.77
N VAL A 312 10.94 9.94 -27.26
CA VAL A 312 11.10 8.75 -26.40
C VAL A 312 12.45 8.74 -25.68
N ASP A 313 13.42 9.50 -26.16
CA ASP A 313 14.76 9.64 -25.59
C ASP A 313 14.98 11.00 -24.91
N ARG A 314 13.91 11.76 -24.63
CA ARG A 314 14.00 13.14 -24.07
C ARG A 314 14.91 13.23 -22.84
N ALA A 315 15.58 14.36 -22.69
CA ALA A 315 16.30 14.66 -21.45
C ALA A 315 15.32 15.00 -20.32
N VAL A 316 15.73 14.77 -19.08
CA VAL A 316 15.05 15.19 -17.83
C VAL A 316 16.01 16.06 -17.00
N PRO A 317 15.52 16.93 -16.11
CA PRO A 317 16.41 17.74 -15.27
C PRO A 317 17.08 16.86 -14.20
N ASP A 318 18.36 17.09 -13.87
CA ASP A 318 19.00 16.45 -12.72
C ASP A 318 18.41 17.06 -11.43
N THR A 319 17.54 16.30 -10.77
CA THR A 319 16.82 16.71 -9.56
C THR A 319 17.50 16.24 -8.28
N ARG A 320 18.63 15.51 -8.37
CA ARG A 320 19.28 14.92 -7.19
C ARG A 320 19.87 16.01 -6.28
N PRO A 321 19.92 15.78 -4.95
CA PRO A 321 20.68 16.64 -4.05
C PRO A 321 22.14 16.82 -4.54
N PRO A 322 22.73 18.03 -4.51
CA PRO A 322 24.06 18.28 -5.08
C PRO A 322 25.17 17.34 -4.57
N ALA A 323 25.07 16.89 -3.32
CA ALA A 323 25.99 15.93 -2.70
C ALA A 323 26.03 14.58 -3.43
N CYS A 324 24.93 14.15 -4.06
CA CYS A 324 24.84 12.88 -4.78
C CYS A 324 25.78 12.80 -5.99
N SER A 325 26.14 13.94 -6.59
CA SER A 325 27.17 14.00 -7.66
C SER A 325 28.57 13.64 -7.18
N GLN A 326 28.81 13.69 -5.86
CA GLN A 326 30.08 13.37 -5.22
C GLN A 326 30.01 12.06 -4.42
N MET A 327 28.87 11.35 -4.45
CA MET A 327 28.72 10.04 -3.83
C MET A 327 29.69 9.06 -4.47
N LEU A 328 30.43 8.33 -3.63
CA LEU A 328 31.31 7.25 -4.03
C LEU A 328 30.59 5.91 -3.92
N VAL A 329 30.81 5.05 -4.90
CA VAL A 329 30.26 3.69 -5.00
C VAL A 329 31.37 2.72 -5.40
N HIS A 330 31.20 1.44 -5.12
CA HIS A 330 32.19 0.40 -5.44
C HIS A 330 32.31 0.17 -6.96
N ASN A 331 33.49 -0.23 -7.44
CA ASN A 331 33.72 -0.53 -8.85
C ASN A 331 33.11 -1.88 -9.30
N ASP A 332 32.85 -2.79 -8.35
CA ASP A 332 32.37 -4.15 -8.55
C ASP A 332 30.92 -4.36 -8.08
N LEU A 333 30.07 -3.33 -8.30
CA LEU A 333 28.63 -3.41 -8.06
C LEU A 333 27.96 -4.60 -8.78
N PRO A 334 26.93 -5.21 -8.17
CA PRO A 334 26.22 -6.35 -8.73
C PRO A 334 25.44 -5.97 -10.00
N THR A 335 25.28 -6.91 -10.94
CA THR A 335 24.50 -6.65 -12.16
C THR A 335 22.99 -6.69 -11.87
N THR A 336 22.18 -5.92 -12.59
CA THR A 336 20.71 -5.96 -12.46
C THR A 336 19.99 -6.41 -13.72
N SER A 337 18.94 -7.21 -13.56
CA SER A 337 17.88 -7.36 -14.56
C SER A 337 16.75 -6.38 -14.22
N VAL A 338 16.51 -5.41 -15.10
CA VAL A 338 15.39 -4.48 -14.97
C VAL A 338 14.12 -5.14 -15.50
N ILE A 339 13.03 -5.16 -14.72
CA ILE A 339 11.79 -5.85 -15.05
C ILE A 339 10.66 -4.83 -15.14
N PHE A 340 10.11 -4.66 -16.34
CA PHE A 340 8.86 -3.96 -16.59
C PHE A 340 7.73 -4.98 -16.75
N CYS A 341 6.60 -4.77 -16.09
CA CYS A 341 5.37 -5.53 -16.31
C CYS A 341 4.34 -4.59 -16.91
N PHE A 342 3.69 -4.97 -18.01
CA PHE A 342 2.75 -4.12 -18.71
C PHE A 342 1.55 -4.91 -19.26
N VAL A 343 0.40 -4.24 -19.36
CA VAL A 343 -0.78 -4.71 -20.08
C VAL A 343 -1.48 -3.51 -20.71
N ASP A 344 -1.70 -3.55 -22.03
CA ASP A 344 -2.33 -2.48 -22.82
C ASP A 344 -1.71 -1.09 -22.59
N GLU A 345 -0.40 -1.03 -22.30
CA GLU A 345 0.31 0.21 -22.04
C GLU A 345 0.46 1.08 -23.29
N VAL A 346 0.39 2.39 -23.10
CA VAL A 346 0.56 3.38 -24.16
C VAL A 346 1.97 3.27 -24.77
N TRP A 347 2.03 3.13 -26.10
CA TRP A 347 3.27 2.92 -26.86
C TRP A 347 4.38 3.93 -26.53
N SER A 348 4.04 5.23 -26.49
CA SER A 348 5.02 6.29 -26.24
C SER A 348 5.64 6.23 -24.84
N THR A 349 4.87 5.87 -23.81
CA THR A 349 5.38 5.76 -22.42
C THR A 349 6.16 4.48 -22.18
N LEU A 350 5.72 3.35 -22.76
CA LEU A 350 6.48 2.09 -22.68
C LEU A 350 7.86 2.25 -23.31
N LEU A 351 7.92 2.79 -24.54
CA LEU A 351 9.19 3.05 -25.21
C LEU A 351 10.05 4.05 -24.43
N ARG A 352 9.49 5.15 -23.95
CA ARG A 352 10.24 6.15 -23.16
C ARG A 352 10.84 5.56 -21.88
N SER A 353 10.11 4.66 -21.22
CA SER A 353 10.61 3.94 -20.02
C SER A 353 11.84 3.08 -20.35
N VAL A 354 11.78 2.31 -21.43
CA VAL A 354 12.89 1.44 -21.88
C VAL A 354 14.10 2.27 -22.33
N HIS A 355 13.88 3.30 -23.14
CA HIS A 355 14.94 4.23 -23.56
C HIS A 355 15.58 4.91 -22.34
N SER A 356 14.79 5.38 -21.38
CA SER A 356 15.31 6.05 -20.19
C SER A 356 16.25 5.16 -19.37
N VAL A 357 15.91 3.87 -19.20
CA VAL A 357 16.78 2.88 -18.55
C VAL A 357 18.05 2.63 -19.37
N LEU A 358 17.93 2.38 -20.67
CA LEU A 358 19.08 2.12 -21.55
C LEU A 358 20.06 3.30 -21.63
N ASN A 359 19.53 4.52 -21.62
CA ASN A 359 20.30 5.76 -21.77
C ASN A 359 21.03 6.18 -20.48
N ARG A 360 20.52 5.82 -19.30
CA ARG A 360 20.97 6.34 -17.98
C ARG A 360 21.47 5.27 -17.00
N SER A 361 21.63 4.04 -17.45
CA SER A 361 22.20 2.94 -16.66
C SER A 361 23.60 2.56 -17.16
N PRO A 362 24.62 2.47 -16.31
CA PRO A 362 25.95 2.04 -16.73
C PRO A 362 25.94 0.69 -17.48
N PRO A 363 26.50 0.60 -18.70
CA PRO A 363 26.37 -0.60 -19.53
C PRO A 363 26.96 -1.90 -18.96
N HIS A 364 27.84 -1.82 -17.94
CA HIS A 364 28.36 -3.02 -17.27
C HIS A 364 27.44 -3.52 -16.15
N LEU A 365 26.59 -2.66 -15.57
CA LEU A 365 25.65 -3.00 -14.50
C LEU A 365 24.29 -3.50 -15.03
N LEU A 366 23.80 -2.91 -16.12
CA LEU A 366 22.53 -3.33 -16.73
C LEU A 366 22.73 -4.66 -17.47
N LYS A 367 22.29 -5.77 -16.88
CA LYS A 367 22.40 -7.12 -17.47
C LYS A 367 21.47 -7.29 -18.66
N GLU A 368 20.19 -7.01 -18.43
CA GLU A 368 19.10 -7.07 -19.41
C GLU A 368 17.92 -6.22 -18.94
N VAL A 369 17.00 -5.94 -19.86
CA VAL A 369 15.68 -5.34 -19.61
C VAL A 369 14.63 -6.35 -20.04
N LEU A 370 13.83 -6.84 -19.11
CA LEU A 370 12.72 -7.77 -19.35
C LEU A 370 11.41 -6.99 -19.45
N LEU A 371 10.73 -7.09 -20.59
CA LEU A 371 9.37 -6.58 -20.77
C LEU A 371 8.39 -7.75 -20.66
N VAL A 372 7.71 -7.87 -19.53
CA VAL A 372 6.70 -8.90 -19.29
C VAL A 372 5.34 -8.38 -19.71
N ASP A 373 4.83 -8.92 -20.80
CA ASP A 373 3.50 -8.65 -21.33
C ASP A 373 2.47 -9.56 -20.65
N ASP A 374 1.62 -8.97 -19.81
CA ASP A 374 0.50 -9.64 -19.13
C ASP A 374 -0.74 -9.73 -20.05
N CYS A 375 -0.52 -10.39 -21.21
CA CYS A 375 -1.55 -10.69 -22.21
C CYS A 375 -2.25 -9.42 -22.77
N SER A 376 -1.47 -8.46 -23.28
CA SER A 376 -1.97 -7.25 -23.94
C SER A 376 -2.84 -7.54 -25.16
N THR A 377 -3.91 -6.76 -25.31
CA THR A 377 -4.85 -6.80 -26.42
C THR A 377 -4.40 -5.93 -27.60
N LYS A 378 -3.73 -4.79 -27.35
CA LYS A 378 -3.36 -3.82 -28.40
C LYS A 378 -2.35 -4.40 -29.40
N ASP A 379 -2.67 -4.36 -30.69
CA ASP A 379 -1.81 -4.95 -31.74
C ASP A 379 -0.43 -4.28 -31.86
N TYR A 380 -0.34 -2.98 -31.56
CA TYR A 380 0.96 -2.30 -31.55
C TYR A 380 1.92 -2.82 -30.47
N LEU A 381 1.43 -3.54 -29.44
CA LEU A 381 2.26 -4.16 -28.42
C LEU A 381 2.76 -5.56 -28.81
N LYS A 382 2.30 -6.15 -29.92
CA LYS A 382 2.68 -7.50 -30.38
C LYS A 382 3.91 -7.40 -31.31
N ASP A 383 3.84 -7.95 -32.51
CA ASP A 383 4.93 -8.01 -33.51
C ASP A 383 5.63 -6.66 -33.73
N LYS A 384 4.88 -5.55 -33.71
CA LYS A 384 5.44 -4.19 -33.87
C LYS A 384 6.41 -3.83 -32.71
N LEU A 385 6.11 -4.24 -31.49
CA LEU A 385 6.99 -4.07 -30.34
C LEU A 385 8.20 -5.00 -30.42
N ASP A 386 7.99 -6.25 -30.86
CA ASP A 386 9.08 -7.22 -31.03
C ASP A 386 10.11 -6.72 -32.07
N ILE A 387 9.62 -6.26 -33.23
CA ILE A 387 10.45 -5.63 -34.27
C ILE A 387 11.19 -4.41 -33.72
N TYR A 388 10.49 -3.49 -33.04
CA TYR A 388 11.12 -2.28 -32.49
C TYR A 388 12.18 -2.58 -31.44
N MET A 389 11.93 -3.54 -30.55
CA MET A 389 12.86 -3.87 -29.46
C MET A 389 14.03 -4.76 -29.92
N SER A 390 13.92 -5.45 -31.05
CA SER A 390 15.01 -6.26 -31.63
C SER A 390 16.31 -5.49 -31.88
N GLN A 391 16.23 -4.15 -32.06
CA GLN A 391 17.40 -3.28 -32.23
C GLN A 391 18.21 -3.06 -30.93
N PHE A 392 17.71 -3.51 -29.77
CA PHE A 392 18.37 -3.36 -28.47
C PHE A 392 18.77 -4.74 -27.91
N PRO A 393 20.05 -5.18 -28.04
CA PRO A 393 20.48 -6.53 -27.67
C PRO A 393 20.27 -6.94 -26.20
N LYS A 394 19.98 -5.98 -25.31
CA LYS A 394 19.70 -6.19 -23.90
C LYS A 394 18.20 -6.28 -23.56
N VAL A 395 17.31 -5.98 -24.50
CA VAL A 395 15.86 -6.03 -24.27
C VAL A 395 15.34 -7.41 -24.66
N ARG A 396 14.60 -8.06 -23.77
CA ARG A 396 13.87 -9.31 -24.03
C ARG A 396 12.40 -9.10 -23.68
N ILE A 397 11.50 -9.65 -24.51
CA ILE A 397 10.07 -9.62 -24.25
C ILE A 397 9.60 -11.02 -23.83
N ILE A 398 8.79 -11.09 -22.77
CA ILE A 398 8.21 -12.31 -22.23
C ILE A 398 6.69 -12.18 -22.39
N ARG A 399 6.08 -13.05 -23.19
CA ARG A 399 4.63 -13.04 -23.48
C ARG A 399 3.91 -14.04 -22.59
N LEU A 400 3.02 -13.57 -21.71
CA LEU A 400 2.15 -14.43 -20.91
C LEU A 400 0.93 -14.85 -21.74
N LYS A 401 0.56 -16.14 -21.64
CA LYS A 401 -0.51 -16.74 -22.46
C LYS A 401 -1.92 -16.39 -21.99
N GLU A 402 -2.04 -16.00 -20.74
CA GLU A 402 -3.27 -15.52 -20.12
C GLU A 402 -2.95 -14.34 -19.21
N ARG A 403 -3.98 -13.56 -18.89
CA ARG A 403 -3.82 -12.37 -18.06
C ARG A 403 -3.85 -12.73 -16.57
N HIS A 404 -2.67 -12.75 -15.96
CA HIS A 404 -2.47 -13.12 -14.56
C HIS A 404 -2.43 -11.90 -13.61
N GLY A 405 -2.10 -10.72 -14.13
CA GLY A 405 -1.94 -9.46 -13.40
C GLY A 405 -0.53 -9.23 -12.83
N LEU A 406 -0.30 -7.99 -12.36
CA LEU A 406 1.02 -7.45 -11.98
C LEU A 406 1.85 -8.40 -11.11
N ILE A 407 1.25 -8.99 -10.07
CA ILE A 407 1.96 -9.82 -9.08
C ILE A 407 2.59 -11.04 -9.77
N ARG A 408 1.81 -11.75 -10.59
CA ARG A 408 2.28 -12.95 -11.30
C ARG A 408 3.15 -12.61 -12.50
N ALA A 409 2.93 -11.47 -13.16
CA ALA A 409 3.83 -10.95 -14.18
C ALA A 409 5.24 -10.67 -13.62
N ARG A 410 5.32 -10.06 -12.43
CA ARG A 410 6.60 -9.85 -11.72
C ARG A 410 7.30 -11.16 -11.37
N LEU A 411 6.56 -12.17 -10.92
CA LEU A 411 7.10 -13.50 -10.64
C LEU A 411 7.65 -14.18 -11.92
N ALA A 412 6.95 -14.06 -13.05
CA ALA A 412 7.42 -14.57 -14.34
C ALA A 412 8.70 -13.85 -14.82
N GLY A 413 8.75 -12.52 -14.69
CA GLY A 413 9.96 -11.73 -14.97
C GLY A 413 11.14 -12.11 -14.07
N ALA A 414 10.89 -12.30 -12.77
CA ALA A 414 11.92 -12.70 -11.81
C ALA A 414 12.49 -14.10 -12.10
N ALA A 415 11.66 -15.04 -12.56
CA ALA A 415 12.09 -16.38 -12.95
C ALA A 415 13.02 -16.39 -14.18
N GLU A 416 12.81 -15.47 -15.12
CA GLU A 416 13.60 -15.32 -16.36
C GLU A 416 14.84 -14.42 -16.24
N ALA A 417 14.98 -13.74 -15.10
CA ALA A 417 16.03 -12.77 -14.81
C ALA A 417 17.39 -13.41 -14.49
N LYS A 418 18.44 -12.90 -15.12
CA LYS A 418 19.82 -13.40 -15.06
C LYS A 418 20.78 -12.55 -14.24
N GLY A 419 20.41 -11.30 -13.94
CA GLY A 419 21.18 -10.38 -13.10
C GLY A 419 21.27 -10.84 -11.64
N ASP A 420 22.20 -10.26 -10.89
CA ASP A 420 22.38 -10.53 -9.47
C ASP A 420 21.28 -9.86 -8.63
N VAL A 421 20.87 -8.66 -9.05
CA VAL A 421 19.76 -7.86 -8.51
C VAL A 421 18.56 -7.91 -9.46
N LEU A 422 17.35 -7.88 -8.89
CA LEU A 422 16.10 -7.62 -9.60
C LEU A 422 15.72 -6.15 -9.37
N THR A 423 15.55 -5.37 -10.44
CA THR A 423 15.05 -3.98 -10.36
C THR A 423 13.70 -3.90 -11.03
N PHE A 424 12.62 -3.83 -10.25
CA PHE A 424 11.26 -3.68 -10.78
C PHE A 424 10.96 -2.21 -11.07
N LEU A 425 10.34 -1.93 -12.22
CA LEU A 425 9.87 -0.60 -12.62
C LEU A 425 8.50 -0.71 -13.30
N ASP A 426 7.68 0.33 -13.16
CA ASP A 426 6.42 0.45 -13.91
C ASP A 426 6.68 0.92 -15.36
N SER A 427 5.81 0.57 -16.29
CA SER A 427 5.96 0.81 -17.74
C SER A 427 5.68 2.26 -18.22
N HIS A 428 5.72 3.22 -17.30
CA HIS A 428 5.43 4.64 -17.53
C HIS A 428 6.27 5.54 -16.62
N ILE A 429 7.60 5.38 -16.75
CA ILE A 429 8.62 6.04 -15.93
C ILE A 429 9.67 6.76 -16.76
N GLU A 430 10.43 7.65 -16.11
CA GLU A 430 11.67 8.22 -16.64
C GLU A 430 12.72 8.27 -15.52
N CYS A 431 13.76 7.46 -15.65
CA CYS A 431 14.91 7.47 -14.75
C CYS A 431 15.70 8.79 -14.86
N ASN A 432 16.24 9.28 -13.74
CA ASN A 432 17.17 10.39 -13.74
C ASN A 432 18.62 9.91 -13.96
N VAL A 433 19.57 10.84 -14.14
CA VAL A 433 21.00 10.52 -14.26
C VAL A 433 21.54 9.91 -12.97
N GLY A 434 22.38 8.87 -13.10
CA GLY A 434 22.96 8.18 -11.93
C GLY A 434 21.93 7.55 -10.99
N TRP A 435 20.75 7.17 -11.48
CA TRP A 435 19.70 6.55 -10.67
C TRP A 435 20.07 5.15 -10.16
N LEU A 436 20.86 4.40 -10.92
CA LEU A 436 21.05 2.96 -10.69
C LEU A 436 22.13 2.64 -9.66
N GLU A 437 23.31 3.26 -9.77
CA GLU A 437 24.46 2.94 -8.88
C GLU A 437 24.15 3.14 -7.39
N PRO A 438 23.45 4.23 -6.95
CA PRO A 438 23.08 4.40 -5.54
C PRO A 438 22.13 3.32 -5.01
N LEU A 439 21.35 2.66 -5.87
CA LEU A 439 20.52 1.51 -5.44
C LEU A 439 21.40 0.27 -5.28
N LEU A 440 22.22 -0.04 -6.29
CA LEU A 440 23.06 -1.24 -6.30
C LEU A 440 24.13 -1.21 -5.20
N GLU A 441 24.66 -0.04 -4.85
CA GLU A 441 25.60 0.15 -3.73
C GLU A 441 24.97 -0.31 -2.39
N ARG A 442 23.69 -0.04 -2.16
CA ARG A 442 23.03 -0.45 -0.90
C ARG A 442 22.81 -1.95 -0.82
N VAL A 443 22.45 -2.58 -1.94
CA VAL A 443 22.30 -4.04 -2.04
C VAL A 443 23.66 -4.74 -1.99
N TYR A 444 24.73 -4.10 -2.51
CA TYR A 444 26.11 -4.58 -2.40
C TYR A 444 26.60 -4.58 -0.95
N LEU A 445 26.39 -3.47 -0.22
CA LEU A 445 26.76 -3.34 1.19
C LEU A 445 26.00 -4.30 2.11
N ASP A 446 24.72 -4.57 1.83
CA ASP A 446 23.94 -5.61 2.49
C ASP A 446 22.83 -6.12 1.56
N ARG A 447 22.95 -7.39 1.13
CA ARG A 447 21.98 -8.05 0.24
C ARG A 447 20.55 -8.10 0.78
N ARG A 448 20.35 -7.89 2.10
CA ARG A 448 19.04 -7.88 2.75
C ARG A 448 18.34 -6.51 2.71
N LYS A 449 19.00 -5.49 2.18
CA LYS A 449 18.39 -4.18 1.93
C LYS A 449 17.62 -4.20 0.63
N VAL A 450 16.37 -3.77 0.71
CA VAL A 450 15.45 -3.60 -0.42
C VAL A 450 15.25 -2.12 -0.63
N VAL A 451 15.66 -1.62 -1.79
CA VAL A 451 15.89 -0.18 -1.97
C VAL A 451 15.01 0.42 -3.05
N CYS A 452 14.38 1.53 -2.70
CA CYS A 452 13.49 2.29 -3.58
C CYS A 452 14.19 3.58 -4.04
N PRO A 453 14.01 4.01 -5.30
CA PRO A 453 14.31 5.38 -5.67
C PRO A 453 13.32 6.34 -4.97
N VAL A 454 13.66 7.62 -4.91
CA VAL A 454 12.63 8.66 -4.77
C VAL A 454 11.79 8.67 -6.04
N ILE A 455 10.48 8.48 -5.88
CA ILE A 455 9.51 8.45 -6.99
C ILE A 455 9.03 9.88 -7.23
N GLU A 456 9.49 10.47 -8.33
CA GLU A 456 9.12 11.83 -8.75
C GLU A 456 7.85 11.82 -9.62
N VAL A 457 7.21 12.97 -9.78
CA VAL A 457 5.93 13.06 -10.51
C VAL A 457 6.20 13.49 -11.96
N ILE A 458 5.82 12.65 -12.92
CA ILE A 458 5.58 13.10 -14.29
C ILE A 458 4.11 13.52 -14.35
N ASN A 459 3.87 14.79 -14.65
CA ASN A 459 2.53 15.38 -14.62
C ASN A 459 1.63 14.74 -15.70
N ASP A 460 0.43 14.34 -15.31
CA ASP A 460 -0.52 13.64 -16.17
C ASP A 460 -1.19 14.53 -17.24
N LYS A 461 -1.12 15.87 -17.10
CA LYS A 461 -1.76 16.83 -18.01
C LYS A 461 -0.78 17.48 -18.98
N ASP A 462 0.39 17.90 -18.49
CA ASP A 462 1.42 18.63 -19.27
C ASP A 462 2.72 17.85 -19.48
N MET A 463 2.83 16.62 -18.96
CA MET A 463 4.01 15.75 -19.07
C MET A 463 5.31 16.36 -18.51
N SER A 464 5.24 17.42 -17.69
CA SER A 464 6.42 17.98 -17.01
C SER A 464 6.95 17.02 -15.95
N TYR A 465 8.27 17.02 -15.78
CA TYR A 465 8.99 16.24 -14.77
C TYR A 465 9.12 17.10 -13.51
N VAL A 466 8.56 16.63 -12.38
CA VAL A 466 8.38 17.43 -11.15
C VAL A 466 9.02 16.75 -9.95
N MET A 467 9.92 17.49 -9.31
CA MET A 467 10.60 17.12 -8.06
C MET A 467 9.60 16.90 -6.91
N VAL A 468 9.93 15.95 -6.03
CA VAL A 468 9.29 15.78 -4.72
C VAL A 468 10.30 15.99 -3.58
N ASP A 469 9.79 16.20 -2.37
CA ASP A 469 10.58 16.35 -1.13
C ASP A 469 11.45 15.11 -0.86
N ASN A 470 12.69 15.35 -0.39
CA ASN A 470 13.64 14.30 -0.04
C ASN A 470 13.24 13.54 1.22
N PHE A 471 12.51 14.16 2.15
CA PHE A 471 12.25 13.62 3.49
C PHE A 471 10.94 12.83 3.60
N GLN A 472 10.41 12.33 2.49
CA GLN A 472 9.22 11.50 2.46
C GLN A 472 9.54 10.02 2.57
N ARG A 473 8.77 9.31 3.42
CA ARG A 473 8.77 7.84 3.49
C ARG A 473 7.37 7.27 3.29
N GLY A 474 7.32 6.07 2.73
CA GLY A 474 6.09 5.29 2.61
C GLY A 474 5.65 4.72 3.96
N ILE A 475 4.37 4.89 4.24
CA ILE A 475 3.67 4.43 5.44
C ILE A 475 2.38 3.70 5.04
N PHE A 476 1.65 3.18 6.03
CA PHE A 476 0.27 2.79 5.84
C PHE A 476 -0.61 3.30 6.98
N LYS A 477 -1.92 3.39 6.74
CA LYS A 477 -2.93 3.64 7.77
C LYS A 477 -3.93 2.50 7.78
N TRP A 478 -4.63 2.29 8.90
CA TRP A 478 -5.70 1.30 8.95
C TRP A 478 -6.82 1.66 7.95
N PRO A 479 -7.35 0.70 7.16
CA PRO A 479 -7.03 -0.74 7.10
C PRO A 479 -6.04 -1.11 5.96
N LEU A 480 -4.73 -0.97 6.20
CA LEU A 480 -3.67 -1.26 5.22
C LEU A 480 -3.71 -0.40 3.93
N VAL A 481 -4.05 0.89 4.06
CA VAL A 481 -4.00 1.86 2.96
C VAL A 481 -2.61 2.50 2.91
N PHE A 482 -1.89 2.35 1.79
CA PHE A 482 -0.59 3.00 1.57
C PHE A 482 -0.71 4.52 1.52
N GLY A 483 0.29 5.24 2.03
CA GLY A 483 0.42 6.68 1.86
C GLY A 483 1.85 7.17 2.08
N TRP A 484 2.09 8.44 1.78
CA TRP A 484 3.37 9.12 2.03
C TRP A 484 3.30 9.95 3.31
N SER A 485 4.43 10.06 4.01
CA SER A 485 4.59 10.92 5.17
C SER A 485 5.97 11.58 5.15
N THR A 486 6.01 12.91 5.20
CA THR A 486 7.24 13.67 5.45
C THR A 486 7.71 13.46 6.89
N LEU A 487 9.02 13.33 7.10
CA LEU A 487 9.64 13.33 8.42
C LEU A 487 9.57 14.71 9.07
N GLN A 488 9.26 14.77 10.36
CA GLN A 488 9.18 16.05 11.07
C GLN A 488 10.57 16.69 11.22
N ASN A 489 10.64 18.03 11.10
CA ASN A 489 11.89 18.80 11.21
C ASN A 489 12.65 18.55 12.52
N ASP A 490 11.93 18.36 13.63
CA ASP A 490 12.51 18.04 14.94
C ASP A 490 13.18 16.66 14.94
N PHE A 491 12.63 15.69 14.20
CA PHE A 491 13.23 14.37 14.03
C PHE A 491 14.46 14.43 13.09
N ILE A 492 14.37 15.17 11.99
CA ILE A 492 15.48 15.37 11.03
C ILE A 492 16.68 16.02 11.74
N SER A 493 16.44 17.13 12.45
CA SER A 493 17.48 17.88 13.15
C SER A 493 18.08 17.10 14.33
N LYS A 494 17.25 16.46 15.17
CA LYS A 494 17.72 15.64 16.30
C LYS A 494 18.62 14.47 15.88
N ASN A 495 18.35 13.87 14.72
CA ASN A 495 19.13 12.75 14.18
C ASN A 495 20.18 13.19 13.13
N ASN A 496 20.32 14.50 12.86
CA ASN A 496 21.25 15.07 11.88
C ASN A 496 21.14 14.44 10.47
N ILE A 497 19.91 14.15 10.02
CA ILE A 497 19.64 13.49 8.73
C ILE A 497 19.82 14.51 7.59
N LYS A 498 20.63 14.18 6.60
CA LYS A 498 20.87 15.02 5.43
C LYS A 498 19.92 14.64 4.30
N VAL A 499 19.70 15.58 3.37
CA VAL A 499 18.90 15.39 2.16
C VAL A 499 19.37 14.26 1.23
N SER A 500 20.60 13.77 1.40
CA SER A 500 21.19 12.67 0.63
C SER A 500 21.17 11.32 1.34
N ASP A 501 20.81 11.27 2.63
CA ASP A 501 20.97 10.07 3.45
C ASP A 501 19.82 9.08 3.20
N PRO A 502 20.09 7.75 3.15
CA PRO A 502 19.04 6.74 3.00
C PRO A 502 17.99 6.82 4.12
N LEU A 503 16.70 6.75 3.74
CA LEU A 503 15.58 6.84 4.68
C LEU A 503 14.93 5.47 4.89
N ARG A 504 14.89 4.99 6.14
CA ARG A 504 14.17 3.75 6.50
C ARG A 504 12.66 3.94 6.31
N CYS A 505 12.06 3.03 5.56
CA CYS A 505 10.70 3.13 5.06
C CYS A 505 9.83 1.99 5.63
N PRO A 506 8.82 2.26 6.49
CA PRO A 506 7.93 1.22 7.02
C PRO A 506 7.31 0.32 5.95
N VAL A 507 6.74 0.91 4.89
CA VAL A 507 6.14 0.19 3.76
C VAL A 507 6.55 0.85 2.46
N MET A 508 6.96 0.06 1.46
CA MET A 508 7.26 0.57 0.11
C MET A 508 5.98 0.83 -0.69
N ALA A 509 6.04 1.77 -1.65
CA ALA A 509 4.98 1.92 -2.65
C ALA A 509 4.81 0.66 -3.50
N GLY A 510 5.89 -0.09 -3.72
CA GLY A 510 5.90 -1.39 -4.41
C GLY A 510 5.99 -1.31 -5.93
N GLY A 511 5.74 -0.16 -6.56
CA GLY A 511 5.96 0.05 -7.99
C GLY A 511 7.42 -0.14 -8.39
N LEU A 512 8.30 0.66 -7.79
CA LEU A 512 9.71 0.77 -8.16
C LEU A 512 10.62 0.37 -6.99
N PHE A 513 11.43 -0.68 -7.13
CA PHE A 513 12.42 -1.09 -6.12
C PHE A 513 13.49 -2.03 -6.70
N SER A 514 14.61 -2.17 -5.99
CA SER A 514 15.67 -3.15 -6.27
C SER A 514 15.92 -4.08 -5.07
N ILE A 515 16.15 -5.37 -5.35
CA ILE A 515 16.39 -6.43 -4.36
C ILE A 515 17.41 -7.46 -4.87
N ASP A 516 18.28 -7.98 -4.00
CA ASP A 516 19.12 -9.14 -4.33
C ASP A 516 18.24 -10.33 -4.77
N ARG A 517 18.54 -10.90 -5.94
CA ARG A 517 17.70 -11.96 -6.53
C ARG A 517 17.60 -13.17 -5.60
N LYS A 518 18.70 -13.55 -4.93
CA LYS A 518 18.69 -14.70 -4.00
C LYS A 518 17.83 -14.39 -2.78
N TYR A 519 17.97 -13.20 -2.20
CA TYR A 519 17.15 -12.76 -1.07
C TYR A 519 15.65 -12.70 -1.40
N PHE A 520 15.27 -12.27 -2.61
CA PHE A 520 13.86 -12.32 -3.06
C PHE A 520 13.30 -13.75 -3.03
N TYR A 521 14.07 -14.76 -3.45
CA TYR A 521 13.68 -16.17 -3.36
C TYR A 521 13.74 -16.74 -1.93
N GLU A 522 14.68 -16.30 -1.09
CA GLU A 522 14.75 -16.67 0.33
C GLU A 522 13.51 -16.19 1.11
N LEU A 523 12.99 -15.00 0.78
CA LEU A 523 11.72 -14.47 1.29
C LEU A 523 10.47 -15.16 0.71
N GLY A 524 10.64 -16.22 -0.10
CA GLY A 524 9.57 -16.93 -0.78
C GLY A 524 8.87 -16.13 -1.87
N THR A 525 9.50 -15.06 -2.38
CA THR A 525 8.94 -14.11 -3.35
C THR A 525 7.63 -13.47 -2.85
N TYR A 526 6.77 -12.97 -3.74
CA TYR A 526 5.38 -12.63 -3.38
C TYR A 526 4.56 -13.89 -3.07
N ASP A 527 3.54 -13.77 -2.22
CA ASP A 527 2.55 -14.84 -2.09
C ASP A 527 1.81 -15.12 -3.42
N PRO A 528 1.95 -16.32 -4.02
CA PRO A 528 1.31 -16.65 -5.31
C PRO A 528 -0.22 -16.73 -5.22
N GLY A 529 -0.77 -16.79 -4.00
CA GLY A 529 -2.20 -16.73 -3.74
C GLY A 529 -2.79 -15.31 -3.79
N LEU A 530 -1.98 -14.26 -3.88
CA LEU A 530 -2.44 -12.92 -4.20
C LEU A 530 -2.84 -12.85 -5.69
N ASP A 531 -4.01 -12.27 -5.95
CA ASP A 531 -4.57 -12.17 -7.31
C ASP A 531 -4.41 -10.75 -7.86
N VAL A 532 -3.97 -10.65 -9.12
CA VAL A 532 -3.90 -9.43 -9.94
C VAL A 532 -3.03 -8.30 -9.37
N TRP A 533 -3.55 -7.53 -8.41
CA TRP A 533 -2.96 -6.32 -7.85
C TRP A 533 -3.61 -5.96 -6.50
N GLY A 534 -2.84 -5.33 -5.62
CA GLY A 534 -3.29 -4.75 -4.36
C GLY A 534 -2.89 -5.64 -3.17
N GLY A 535 -2.22 -5.02 -2.19
CA GLY A 535 -1.75 -5.67 -0.97
C GLY A 535 -0.37 -6.32 -1.08
N GLU A 536 0.17 -6.53 -2.28
CA GLU A 536 1.50 -7.13 -2.48
C GLU A 536 2.63 -6.26 -1.92
N ASN A 537 2.47 -4.94 -1.96
CA ASN A 537 3.43 -3.99 -1.41
C ASN A 537 3.45 -4.01 0.14
N MET A 538 2.29 -4.22 0.78
CA MET A 538 2.18 -4.44 2.22
C MET A 538 2.82 -5.79 2.60
N GLU A 539 2.46 -6.84 1.87
CA GLU A 539 2.90 -8.22 2.08
C GLU A 539 4.43 -8.34 2.06
N ILE A 540 5.06 -7.85 0.99
CA ILE A 540 6.52 -7.92 0.87
C ILE A 540 7.22 -6.99 1.87
N SER A 541 6.60 -5.85 2.25
CA SER A 541 7.18 -4.96 3.25
C SER A 541 7.23 -5.60 4.64
N PHE A 542 6.14 -6.26 5.05
CA PHE A 542 6.10 -7.00 6.31
C PHE A 542 7.07 -8.19 6.28
N LYS A 543 7.14 -8.95 5.18
CA LYS A 543 8.16 -9.99 4.96
C LYS A 543 9.58 -9.44 5.21
N ILE A 544 9.97 -8.38 4.51
CA ILE A 544 11.34 -7.84 4.58
C ILE A 544 11.69 -7.44 6.01
N TRP A 545 10.88 -6.59 6.65
CA TRP A 545 11.18 -6.09 7.99
C TRP A 545 11.12 -7.18 9.06
N MET A 546 10.06 -7.99 9.07
CA MET A 546 9.85 -8.98 10.13
C MET A 546 10.81 -10.17 9.98
N CYS A 547 11.26 -10.50 8.77
CA CYS A 547 12.20 -11.61 8.53
C CYS A 547 13.68 -11.16 8.46
N GLY A 548 14.00 -9.93 8.90
CA GLY A 548 15.37 -9.49 9.20
C GLY A 548 16.15 -8.91 8.03
N GLY A 549 15.47 -8.22 7.11
CA GLY A 549 16.06 -7.26 6.18
C GLY A 549 15.52 -5.84 6.43
N GLU A 550 15.84 -4.92 5.53
CA GLU A 550 15.46 -3.51 5.66
C GLU A 550 14.91 -2.92 4.37
N ILE A 551 14.07 -1.88 4.47
CA ILE A 551 13.58 -1.11 3.33
C ILE A 551 14.11 0.33 3.43
N GLU A 552 14.81 0.79 2.40
CA GLU A 552 15.38 2.15 2.33
C GLU A 552 14.88 2.88 1.07
N ILE A 553 14.53 4.16 1.20
CA ILE A 553 14.42 5.09 0.06
C ILE A 553 15.76 5.80 -0.07
N ILE A 554 16.30 5.88 -1.29
CA ILE A 554 17.64 6.41 -1.57
C ILE A 554 17.53 7.77 -2.30
N PRO A 555 17.71 8.93 -1.63
CA PRO A 555 17.47 10.25 -2.26
C PRO A 555 18.35 10.58 -3.48
N CYS A 556 19.50 9.92 -3.59
CA CYS A 556 20.39 10.02 -4.75
C CYS A 556 19.94 9.20 -5.96
N SER A 557 18.99 8.27 -5.79
CA SER A 557 18.32 7.56 -6.87
C SER A 557 16.95 8.18 -7.10
N ARG A 558 16.67 8.61 -8.34
CA ARG A 558 15.43 9.30 -8.69
C ARG A 558 14.84 8.77 -9.99
N VAL A 559 13.53 8.53 -9.98
CA VAL A 559 12.78 8.05 -11.14
C VAL A 559 11.41 8.73 -11.16
N GLY A 560 11.11 9.47 -12.23
CA GLY A 560 9.78 10.05 -12.45
C GLY A 560 8.77 8.98 -12.86
N HIS A 561 7.52 9.13 -12.41
CA HIS A 561 6.42 8.21 -12.64
C HIS A 561 5.15 8.97 -13.04
N ILE A 562 4.40 8.45 -14.02
CA ILE A 562 3.09 9.00 -14.41
C ILE A 562 2.01 8.44 -13.47
N PHE A 563 1.74 9.16 -12.38
CA PHE A 563 0.63 8.85 -11.47
C PHE A 563 -0.72 9.08 -12.17
N ARG A 564 -1.58 8.05 -12.25
CA ARG A 564 -2.87 8.07 -12.96
C ARG A 564 -4.05 8.19 -11.99
N GLY A 565 -5.15 8.80 -12.42
CA GLY A 565 -6.39 8.85 -11.63
C GLY A 565 -7.13 7.50 -11.57
N GLU A 566 -7.09 6.75 -12.67
CA GLU A 566 -7.69 5.42 -12.83
C GLU A 566 -6.78 4.52 -13.71
N ASN A 567 -7.11 3.23 -13.82
CA ASN A 567 -6.35 2.28 -14.64
C ASN A 567 -6.94 2.21 -16.06
N PRO A 568 -6.15 2.33 -17.15
CA PRO A 568 -6.66 2.31 -18.54
C PRO A 568 -7.15 0.93 -19.02
N TYR A 569 -6.84 -0.13 -18.26
CA TYR A 569 -7.27 -1.50 -18.54
C TYR A 569 -8.39 -1.94 -17.58
N GLY A 570 -9.38 -2.64 -18.11
CA GLY A 570 -10.41 -3.28 -17.27
C GLY A 570 -9.79 -4.28 -16.30
N PHE A 571 -10.35 -4.44 -15.09
CA PHE A 571 -9.85 -5.43 -14.12
C PHE A 571 -10.47 -6.81 -14.46
N PRO A 572 -9.70 -7.92 -14.48
CA PRO A 572 -10.20 -9.21 -14.97
C PRO A 572 -11.15 -9.93 -13.99
N LYS A 573 -11.22 -9.45 -12.74
CA LYS A 573 -12.19 -9.81 -11.70
C LYS A 573 -12.76 -8.53 -11.10
N ASP A 574 -13.69 -8.63 -10.15
CA ASP A 574 -14.09 -7.46 -9.35
C ASP A 574 -12.87 -6.89 -8.60
N ARG A 575 -12.49 -5.64 -8.90
CA ARG A 575 -11.28 -5.00 -8.35
C ARG A 575 -11.35 -4.89 -6.83
N GLN A 576 -12.49 -4.45 -6.30
CA GLN A 576 -12.65 -4.24 -4.86
C GLN A 576 -12.53 -5.57 -4.12
N ARG A 577 -13.31 -6.59 -4.49
CA ARG A 577 -13.30 -7.93 -3.90
C ARG A 577 -11.92 -8.59 -4.00
N THR A 578 -11.19 -8.36 -5.09
CA THR A 578 -9.82 -8.89 -5.26
C THR A 578 -8.84 -8.24 -4.29
N VAL A 579 -8.85 -6.90 -4.17
CA VAL A 579 -7.99 -6.17 -3.24
C VAL A 579 -8.35 -6.50 -1.78
N GLU A 580 -9.64 -6.54 -1.43
CA GLU A 580 -10.10 -6.93 -0.09
C GLU A 580 -9.64 -8.34 0.30
N ARG A 581 -9.81 -9.31 -0.62
CA ARG A 581 -9.32 -10.68 -0.43
C ARG A 581 -7.81 -10.72 -0.22
N ASN A 582 -7.04 -10.01 -1.06
CA ASN A 582 -5.59 -9.97 -0.95
C ASN A 582 -5.15 -9.37 0.39
N LEU A 583 -5.72 -8.22 0.80
CA LEU A 583 -5.42 -7.59 2.08
C LEU A 583 -5.79 -8.50 3.27
N ALA A 584 -6.88 -9.28 3.19
CA ALA A 584 -7.21 -10.26 4.21
C ALA A 584 -6.20 -11.43 4.28
N ARG A 585 -5.63 -11.88 3.15
CA ARG A 585 -4.51 -12.85 3.16
C ARG A 585 -3.29 -12.27 3.88
N VAL A 586 -2.95 -11.00 3.62
CA VAL A 586 -1.86 -10.30 4.31
C VAL A 586 -2.16 -10.17 5.81
N ALA A 587 -3.38 -9.79 6.16
CA ALA A 587 -3.82 -9.61 7.54
C ALA A 587 -3.70 -10.89 8.37
N GLU A 588 -4.18 -12.02 7.83
CA GLU A 588 -4.15 -13.32 8.51
C GLU A 588 -2.73 -13.88 8.70
N VAL A 589 -1.79 -13.58 7.80
CA VAL A 589 -0.41 -14.09 7.90
C VAL A 589 0.51 -13.18 8.69
N TRP A 590 0.34 -11.85 8.62
CA TRP A 590 1.36 -10.88 9.07
C TRP A 590 0.96 -9.96 10.22
N LEU A 591 -0.33 -9.79 10.53
CA LEU A 591 -0.76 -8.81 11.54
C LEU A 591 -0.95 -9.38 12.96
N ASP A 592 -0.79 -10.69 13.17
CA ASP A 592 -0.97 -11.35 14.46
C ASP A 592 -2.32 -10.97 15.13
N GLU A 593 -2.32 -10.54 16.40
CA GLU A 593 -3.51 -10.06 17.11
C GLU A 593 -4.12 -8.77 16.54
N TYR A 594 -3.33 -7.97 15.80
CA TYR A 594 -3.75 -6.67 15.26
C TYR A 594 -4.65 -6.80 14.02
N LYS A 595 -4.84 -8.01 13.47
CA LYS A 595 -5.79 -8.23 12.36
C LYS A 595 -7.23 -7.89 12.72
N GLU A 596 -7.60 -7.89 13.99
CA GLU A 596 -8.92 -7.40 14.43
C GLU A 596 -9.13 -5.91 14.10
N ILE A 597 -8.07 -5.09 14.12
CA ILE A 597 -8.13 -3.68 13.73
C ILE A 597 -8.47 -3.58 12.24
N PHE A 598 -7.76 -4.34 11.39
CA PHE A 598 -8.05 -4.44 9.95
C PHE A 598 -9.52 -4.82 9.69
N TYR A 599 -10.02 -5.88 10.34
CA TYR A 599 -11.42 -6.31 10.17
C TYR A 599 -12.43 -5.29 10.71
N GLY A 600 -12.15 -4.66 11.85
CA GLY A 600 -12.99 -3.62 12.45
C GLY A 600 -13.13 -2.36 11.61
N HIS A 601 -12.13 -2.03 10.80
CA HIS A 601 -12.13 -0.91 9.84
C HIS A 601 -12.92 -1.24 8.55
N SER A 602 -14.20 -1.59 8.70
CA SER A 602 -15.18 -1.86 7.62
C SER A 602 -15.00 -3.17 6.84
N TYR A 603 -14.18 -4.11 7.31
CA TYR A 603 -13.96 -5.41 6.67
C TYR A 603 -14.57 -6.61 7.42
N LEU A 604 -15.56 -6.39 8.29
CA LEU A 604 -16.24 -7.44 9.07
C LEU A 604 -16.96 -8.49 8.21
N HIS A 605 -17.26 -8.19 6.94
CA HIS A 605 -17.81 -9.15 5.97
C HIS A 605 -16.77 -10.17 5.49
N LEU A 606 -15.47 -9.86 5.61
CA LEU A 606 -14.38 -10.78 5.24
C LEU A 606 -14.18 -11.92 6.26
N LEU A 607 -14.78 -11.79 7.46
CA LEU A 607 -14.79 -12.85 8.47
C LEU A 607 -15.77 -13.99 8.13
N ASP A 608 -16.72 -13.76 7.21
CA ASP A 608 -17.60 -14.81 6.70
C ASP A 608 -17.00 -15.46 5.45
N LYS A 609 -16.55 -16.71 5.60
CA LYS A 609 -15.96 -17.51 4.53
C LYS A 609 -16.92 -17.78 3.36
N ASN A 610 -18.24 -17.68 3.59
CA ASN A 610 -19.23 -17.80 2.52
C ASN A 610 -19.29 -16.54 1.64
N VAL A 611 -18.88 -15.39 2.17
CA VAL A 611 -18.80 -14.12 1.42
C VAL A 611 -17.54 -14.07 0.58
N ILE A 612 -16.36 -14.26 1.19
CA ILE A 612 -15.06 -14.25 0.49
C ILE A 612 -14.18 -15.39 1.02
N ASP A 613 -13.80 -16.30 0.12
CA ASP A 613 -12.72 -17.25 0.38
C ASP A 613 -11.36 -16.59 0.10
N ILE A 614 -10.58 -16.42 1.17
CA ILE A 614 -9.20 -15.92 1.08
C ILE A 614 -8.21 -16.98 0.58
N GLY A 615 -8.62 -18.26 0.52
CA GLY A 615 -7.83 -19.40 0.07
C GLY A 615 -6.82 -19.89 1.12
N ASN A 616 -6.05 -20.92 0.76
CA ASN A 616 -5.07 -21.53 1.66
C ASN A 616 -3.91 -20.57 2.01
N LEU A 617 -3.51 -20.54 3.29
CA LEU A 617 -2.42 -19.74 3.84
C LEU A 617 -1.26 -20.58 4.42
N THR A 618 -1.40 -21.91 4.50
CA THR A 618 -0.44 -22.81 5.17
C THR A 618 1.00 -22.58 4.71
N ALA A 619 1.25 -22.43 3.41
CA ALA A 619 2.59 -22.21 2.88
C ALA A 619 3.22 -20.88 3.33
N GLN A 620 2.43 -19.80 3.46
CA GLN A 620 2.94 -18.50 3.93
C GLN A 620 3.19 -18.50 5.45
N ILE A 621 2.34 -19.18 6.22
CA ILE A 621 2.51 -19.35 7.67
C ILE A 621 3.79 -20.17 7.95
N GLN A 622 3.94 -21.33 7.29
CA GLN A 622 5.14 -22.17 7.40
C GLN A 622 6.42 -21.45 6.95
N LEU A 623 6.34 -20.60 5.93
CA LEU A 623 7.46 -19.75 5.50
C LEU A 623 7.86 -18.75 6.59
N ARG A 624 6.88 -18.07 7.21
CA ARG A 624 7.11 -17.12 8.31
C ARG A 624 7.75 -17.79 9.52
N GLU A 625 7.28 -18.99 9.89
CA GLU A 625 7.86 -19.83 10.94
C GLU A 625 9.30 -20.26 10.60
N LYS A 626 9.53 -20.79 9.39
CA LYS A 626 10.84 -21.26 8.92
C LYS A 626 11.90 -20.15 8.90
N LEU A 627 11.51 -18.94 8.50
CA LEU A 627 12.37 -17.76 8.49
C LEU A 627 12.54 -17.10 9.87
N GLN A 628 11.88 -17.62 10.91
CA GLN A 628 11.92 -17.11 12.29
C GLN A 628 11.57 -15.61 12.38
N CYS A 629 10.60 -15.18 11.58
CA CYS A 629 10.23 -13.79 11.49
C CYS A 629 9.62 -13.28 12.81
N LYS A 630 9.83 -11.99 13.10
CA LYS A 630 9.32 -11.31 14.29
C LYS A 630 7.79 -11.19 14.29
N SER A 631 7.23 -10.80 15.43
CA SER A 631 5.81 -10.47 15.57
C SER A 631 5.49 -9.09 14.99
N PHE A 632 4.21 -8.87 14.67
CA PHE A 632 3.73 -7.56 14.23
C PHE A 632 3.86 -6.50 15.34
N LYS A 633 3.72 -6.91 16.60
CA LYS A 633 4.05 -6.07 17.76
C LYS A 633 5.49 -5.55 17.69
N TRP A 634 6.47 -6.41 17.42
CA TRP A 634 7.86 -5.97 17.24
C TRP A 634 8.00 -4.99 16.07
N TYR A 635 7.31 -5.24 14.95
CA TYR A 635 7.31 -4.33 13.81
C TYR A 635 6.77 -2.93 14.18
N LEU A 636 5.66 -2.85 14.91
CA LEU A 636 5.14 -1.58 15.40
C LEU A 636 6.15 -0.91 16.36
N GLU A 637 6.69 -1.62 17.34
CA GLU A 637 7.61 -1.06 18.34
C GLU A 637 8.96 -0.59 17.76
N ASN A 638 9.44 -1.19 16.65
CA ASN A 638 10.81 -1.00 16.14
C ASN A 638 10.90 -0.35 14.76
N ILE A 639 9.85 -0.45 13.93
CA ILE A 639 9.83 0.00 12.53
C ILE A 639 8.84 1.14 12.33
N TYR A 640 7.64 1.06 12.92
CA TYR A 640 6.60 2.08 12.76
C TYR A 640 5.87 2.44 14.07
N PRO A 641 6.58 2.99 15.08
CA PRO A 641 6.01 3.28 16.41
C PRO A 641 5.02 4.45 16.40
N GLU A 642 4.97 5.24 15.33
CA GLU A 642 4.02 6.35 15.18
C GLU A 642 2.63 5.90 14.69
N LEU A 643 2.43 4.61 14.40
CA LEU A 643 1.11 4.06 14.03
C LEU A 643 0.32 3.66 15.28
N GLU A 644 -0.76 4.38 15.55
CA GLU A 644 -1.73 4.00 16.58
C GLU A 644 -2.40 2.65 16.23
N ALA A 645 -2.24 1.68 17.13
CA ALA A 645 -2.75 0.32 16.96
C ALA A 645 -3.23 -0.29 18.29
N PRO A 646 -4.19 0.33 19.01
CA PRO A 646 -4.74 -0.26 20.23
C PRO A 646 -5.48 -1.55 19.89
N LEU A 647 -5.27 -2.62 20.65
CA LEU A 647 -5.87 -3.94 20.37
C LEU A 647 -7.40 -3.96 20.53
N VAL A 648 -7.97 -2.97 21.21
CA VAL A 648 -9.40 -2.86 21.54
C VAL A 648 -9.85 -1.41 21.37
N LYS A 649 -11.15 -1.18 21.16
CA LYS A 649 -11.72 0.17 21.07
C LYS A 649 -11.94 0.80 22.46
N ALA A 650 -12.29 -0.02 23.45
CA ALA A 650 -12.52 0.40 24.82
C ALA A 650 -12.26 -0.76 25.80
N GLU A 651 -11.91 -0.47 27.06
CA GLU A 651 -11.70 -1.48 28.09
C GLU A 651 -11.89 -0.97 29.54
N GLY A 652 -11.78 -1.92 30.46
CA GLY A 652 -11.85 -1.71 31.90
C GLY A 652 -13.25 -2.02 32.43
N LEU A 653 -13.74 -1.22 33.37
CA LEU A 653 -15.07 -1.45 33.95
C LEU A 653 -16.18 -1.05 32.99
N VAL A 654 -17.25 -1.84 32.95
CA VAL A 654 -18.46 -1.57 32.15
C VAL A 654 -19.57 -1.09 33.07
N PHE A 655 -19.67 0.22 33.23
CA PHE A 655 -20.64 0.90 34.09
C PHE A 655 -22.00 1.02 33.39
N ASN A 656 -23.08 0.73 34.10
CA ASN A 656 -24.46 0.97 33.67
C ASN A 656 -25.03 2.23 34.33
N VAL A 657 -25.59 3.15 33.55
CA VAL A 657 -26.05 4.46 34.05
C VAL A 657 -27.30 4.33 34.93
N GLY A 658 -28.21 3.42 34.59
CA GLY A 658 -29.49 3.23 35.28
C GLY A 658 -29.34 2.68 36.69
N ASN A 659 -28.64 1.56 36.86
CA ASN A 659 -28.45 0.93 38.17
C ASN A 659 -27.20 1.43 38.93
N ARG A 660 -26.35 2.25 38.30
CA ARG A 660 -25.10 2.82 38.84
C ARG A 660 -24.09 1.79 39.35
N LYS A 661 -24.05 0.63 38.71
CA LYS A 661 -23.16 -0.49 39.02
C LYS A 661 -22.34 -0.89 37.81
N CYS A 662 -21.28 -1.65 38.05
CA CYS A 662 -20.47 -2.25 37.01
C CYS A 662 -20.89 -3.70 36.76
N LEU A 663 -20.81 -4.10 35.49
CA LEU A 663 -20.94 -5.50 35.09
C LEU A 663 -19.84 -6.33 35.76
N VAL A 664 -20.20 -7.47 36.32
CA VAL A 664 -19.25 -8.46 36.85
C VAL A 664 -19.57 -9.84 36.29
N GLN A 665 -18.54 -10.67 36.12
CA GLN A 665 -18.67 -12.07 35.73
C GLN A 665 -18.22 -12.98 36.88
N GLU A 666 -19.13 -13.76 37.45
CA GLU A 666 -18.86 -14.69 38.54
C GLU A 666 -19.47 -16.07 38.24
N ASN A 667 -18.68 -17.14 38.43
CA ASN A 667 -19.11 -18.53 38.24
C ASN A 667 -19.81 -18.82 36.90
N GLY A 668 -19.42 -18.11 35.82
CA GLY A 668 -20.05 -18.26 34.49
C GLY A 668 -21.38 -17.52 34.32
N SER A 669 -21.76 -16.66 35.26
CA SER A 669 -22.93 -15.78 35.21
C SER A 669 -22.52 -14.31 35.18
N LEU A 670 -23.39 -13.46 34.65
CA LEU A 670 -23.23 -12.00 34.67
C LEU A 670 -24.16 -11.39 35.73
N SER A 671 -23.65 -10.46 36.52
CA SER A 671 -24.41 -9.73 37.54
C SER A 671 -23.87 -8.30 37.70
N PHE A 672 -24.32 -7.57 38.73
CA PHE A 672 -23.94 -6.17 38.96
C PHE A 672 -23.46 -5.88 40.39
N GLU A 673 -22.28 -5.27 40.47
CA GLU A 673 -21.63 -4.88 41.72
C GLU A 673 -21.25 -3.40 41.76
N ILE A 674 -20.86 -2.92 42.94
CA ILE A 674 -20.19 -1.62 43.07
C ILE A 674 -18.89 -1.67 42.25
N CYS A 675 -18.68 -0.64 41.43
CA CYS A 675 -17.52 -0.51 40.57
C CYS A 675 -16.22 -0.44 41.36
N ASP A 676 -15.30 -1.36 41.09
CA ASP A 676 -13.99 -1.44 41.73
C ASP A 676 -12.92 -1.77 40.70
N LEU A 677 -12.01 -0.81 40.45
CA LEU A 677 -10.92 -0.97 39.48
C LEU A 677 -9.95 -2.10 39.84
N SER A 678 -9.88 -2.51 41.11
CA SER A 678 -9.03 -3.62 41.56
C SER A 678 -9.61 -5.00 41.23
N LYS A 679 -10.95 -5.10 41.08
CA LYS A 679 -11.67 -6.35 40.82
C LYS A 679 -11.55 -6.79 39.36
N GLN A 680 -10.63 -7.71 39.07
CA GLN A 680 -10.39 -8.24 37.72
C GLN A 680 -11.63 -8.87 37.06
N ASN A 681 -12.58 -9.41 37.84
CA ASN A 681 -13.84 -9.97 37.34
C ASN A 681 -14.85 -8.91 36.85
N GLN A 682 -14.59 -7.61 37.08
CA GLN A 682 -15.34 -6.49 36.50
C GLN A 682 -14.68 -5.88 35.25
N HIS A 683 -13.49 -6.35 34.85
CA HIS A 683 -12.82 -5.85 33.64
C HIS A 683 -13.35 -6.58 32.40
N PHE A 684 -13.73 -5.81 31.39
CA PHE A 684 -14.10 -6.28 30.06
C PHE A 684 -13.39 -5.45 28.99
N SER A 685 -13.36 -5.96 27.77
CA SER A 685 -12.87 -5.25 26.60
C SER A 685 -13.89 -5.27 25.47
N TYR A 686 -13.93 -4.17 24.70
CA TYR A 686 -14.75 -4.04 23.51
C TYR A 686 -13.83 -3.95 22.28
N SER A 687 -13.81 -5.06 21.54
CA SER A 687 -12.90 -5.30 20.42
C SER A 687 -13.23 -4.49 19.16
N TRP A 688 -12.27 -4.38 18.25
CA TRP A 688 -12.47 -3.79 16.92
C TRP A 688 -13.51 -4.54 16.08
N VAL A 689 -13.60 -5.86 16.27
CA VAL A 689 -14.63 -6.72 15.66
C VAL A 689 -15.98 -6.70 16.41
N ARG A 690 -16.19 -5.69 17.27
CA ARG A 690 -17.47 -5.37 17.95
C ARG A 690 -17.93 -6.38 18.99
N THR A 691 -17.08 -7.29 19.44
CA THR A 691 -17.43 -8.23 20.51
C THR A 691 -17.07 -7.67 21.89
N LEU A 692 -17.96 -7.84 22.87
CA LEU A 692 -17.75 -7.51 24.28
C LEU A 692 -17.21 -8.76 24.99
N ARG A 693 -15.98 -8.69 25.51
CA ARG A 693 -15.23 -9.84 26.01
C ARG A 693 -14.80 -9.68 27.45
N GLN A 694 -14.71 -10.80 28.16
CA GLN A 694 -13.82 -10.96 29.30
C GLN A 694 -13.02 -12.25 29.09
N ASN A 695 -11.69 -12.17 29.15
CA ASN A 695 -10.80 -13.28 28.82
C ASN A 695 -11.17 -13.91 27.46
N SER A 696 -11.40 -15.23 27.41
CA SER A 696 -11.83 -15.96 26.21
C SER A 696 -13.36 -16.08 26.04
N THR A 697 -14.15 -15.42 26.91
CA THR A 697 -15.62 -15.45 26.89
C THR A 697 -16.20 -14.14 26.38
N CYS A 698 -17.22 -14.25 25.53
CA CYS A 698 -17.93 -13.15 24.89
C CYS A 698 -19.35 -13.07 25.43
N VAL A 699 -19.80 -11.85 25.72
CA VAL A 699 -21.21 -11.58 26.04
C VAL A 699 -22.00 -11.65 24.73
N SER A 700 -22.99 -12.54 24.65
CA SER A 700 -23.80 -12.77 23.44
C SER A 700 -25.31 -12.66 23.72
N PRO A 701 -26.13 -12.16 22.78
CA PRO A 701 -27.56 -12.39 22.80
C PRO A 701 -27.84 -13.88 22.57
N GLN A 702 -28.70 -14.50 23.37
CA GLN A 702 -29.12 -15.89 23.14
C GLN A 702 -29.93 -16.01 21.85
N ALA A 703 -29.70 -17.08 21.08
CA ALA A 703 -30.40 -17.34 19.81
C ALA A 703 -31.92 -17.51 19.96
N THR A 704 -32.41 -17.85 21.15
CA THR A 704 -33.83 -18.01 21.47
C THR A 704 -34.21 -17.19 22.70
N GLY A 705 -35.11 -16.22 22.55
CA GLY A 705 -35.69 -15.45 23.66
C GLY A 705 -35.11 -14.05 23.82
N ARG A 706 -35.02 -13.58 25.07
CA ARG A 706 -34.48 -12.26 25.45
C ARG A 706 -33.29 -12.36 26.41
N GLY A 707 -32.70 -13.54 26.53
CA GLY A 707 -31.57 -13.80 27.43
C GLY A 707 -30.23 -13.32 26.85
N VAL A 708 -29.27 -13.17 27.74
CA VAL A 708 -27.85 -12.94 27.43
C VAL A 708 -27.07 -14.18 27.89
N ALA A 709 -26.02 -14.55 27.19
CA ALA A 709 -25.15 -15.67 27.54
C ALA A 709 -23.67 -15.25 27.54
N LEU A 710 -22.85 -16.09 28.17
CA LEU A 710 -21.40 -16.08 28.01
C LEU A 710 -21.02 -17.28 27.13
N GLU A 711 -20.63 -17.00 25.89
CA GLU A 711 -20.16 -17.99 24.93
C GLU A 711 -18.64 -17.89 24.75
N PRO A 712 -17.93 -18.97 24.38
CA PRO A 712 -16.55 -18.86 23.89
C PRO A 712 -16.47 -17.88 22.72
N CYS A 713 -15.53 -16.94 22.78
CA CYS A 713 -15.40 -15.91 21.75
C CYS A 713 -15.07 -16.51 20.38
N ASP A 714 -15.87 -16.14 19.39
CA ASP A 714 -15.68 -16.47 17.98
C ASP A 714 -16.06 -15.25 17.15
N ASN A 715 -15.08 -14.69 16.44
CA ASN A 715 -15.24 -13.45 15.67
C ASN A 715 -16.01 -13.66 14.35
N THR A 716 -16.11 -14.91 13.88
CA THR A 716 -16.86 -15.26 12.66
C THR A 716 -18.37 -15.20 12.89
N LYS A 717 -18.81 -15.49 14.12
CA LYS A 717 -20.22 -15.45 14.51
C LYS A 717 -20.73 -14.01 14.64
N ALA A 718 -21.67 -13.65 13.76
CA ALA A 718 -22.25 -12.32 13.75
C ALA A 718 -23.06 -11.97 15.02
N HIS A 719 -23.64 -12.97 15.71
CA HIS A 719 -24.46 -12.71 16.91
C HIS A 719 -23.64 -12.26 18.13
N HIS A 720 -22.33 -12.51 18.18
CA HIS A 720 -21.46 -11.99 19.23
C HIS A 720 -21.20 -10.46 19.16
N ARG A 721 -21.70 -9.79 18.11
CA ARG A 721 -21.35 -8.39 17.78
C ARG A 721 -22.37 -7.40 18.35
N TRP A 722 -21.83 -6.33 18.93
CA TRP A 722 -22.56 -5.22 19.54
C TRP A 722 -22.14 -3.90 18.88
N LEU A 723 -23.09 -3.12 18.39
CA LEU A 723 -22.84 -1.74 18.01
C LEU A 723 -22.81 -0.88 19.27
N HIS A 724 -21.66 -0.23 19.51
CA HIS A 724 -21.46 0.80 20.53
C HIS A 724 -20.79 2.03 19.89
N LYS A 725 -21.10 3.24 20.36
CA LYS A 725 -20.63 4.54 19.82
C LYS A 725 -20.89 4.79 18.33
N SER A 726 -21.60 3.88 17.66
CA SER A 726 -21.74 3.83 16.19
C SER A 726 -22.90 4.69 15.64
N ASN A 727 -23.70 5.29 16.50
CA ASN A 727 -24.87 6.11 16.15
C ASN A 727 -25.00 7.27 17.14
N LYS A 728 -25.19 8.51 16.66
CA LYS A 728 -25.34 9.71 17.49
C LYS A 728 -26.52 9.66 18.48
N PHE A 729 -27.60 8.94 18.17
CA PHE A 729 -28.80 8.88 19.01
C PHE A 729 -28.81 7.75 20.05
N LEU A 730 -27.96 6.73 19.86
CA LEU A 730 -27.85 5.55 20.72
C LEU A 730 -26.36 5.25 20.96
N ALA A 731 -25.57 6.30 21.22
CA ALA A 731 -24.10 6.20 21.27
C ALA A 731 -23.63 5.38 22.48
N GLU A 732 -24.35 5.51 23.60
CA GLU A 732 -24.04 4.84 24.87
C GLU A 732 -24.65 3.44 24.96
N HIS A 733 -25.46 3.03 23.99
CA HIS A 733 -26.12 1.73 23.99
C HIS A 733 -25.18 0.63 23.48
N LEU A 734 -25.46 -0.61 23.88
CA LEU A 734 -24.89 -1.83 23.29
C LEU A 734 -26.01 -2.52 22.49
N ILE A 735 -26.00 -2.37 21.17
CA ILE A 735 -27.07 -2.84 20.27
C ILE A 735 -26.63 -4.13 19.58
N ALA A 736 -27.41 -5.21 19.60
CA ALA A 736 -27.07 -6.44 18.90
C ALA A 736 -27.04 -6.21 17.36
N ASP A 737 -25.89 -6.47 16.72
CA ASP A 737 -25.63 -6.17 15.30
C ASP A 737 -26.40 -7.11 14.36
N ALA A 738 -26.49 -8.40 14.72
CA ALA A 738 -27.10 -9.45 13.89
C ALA A 738 -28.58 -9.75 14.19
N HIS A 739 -29.24 -8.97 15.05
CA HIS A 739 -30.63 -9.22 15.43
C HIS A 739 -31.61 -8.46 14.52
N HIS A 740 -32.68 -9.12 14.04
CA HIS A 740 -33.63 -8.54 13.08
C HIS A 740 -34.36 -7.28 13.59
N GLN A 741 -34.55 -7.17 14.90
CA GLN A 741 -35.04 -5.97 15.58
C GLN A 741 -33.87 -5.29 16.31
N ARG A 742 -33.88 -3.95 16.40
CA ARG A 742 -32.89 -3.21 17.20
C ARG A 742 -33.09 -3.49 18.70
N MET A 743 -32.37 -4.47 19.20
CA MET A 743 -32.39 -4.88 20.60
C MET A 743 -31.10 -4.40 21.28
N CYS A 744 -31.26 -3.81 22.44
CA CYS A 744 -30.22 -3.27 23.28
C CYS A 744 -30.02 -4.15 24.53
N LEU A 745 -28.78 -4.18 25.02
CA LEU A 745 -28.46 -4.73 26.33
C LEU A 745 -29.04 -3.84 27.43
N GLU A 746 -29.89 -4.40 28.29
CA GLU A 746 -30.52 -3.71 29.42
C GLU A 746 -30.12 -4.36 30.74
N ALA A 747 -29.76 -3.54 31.71
CA ALA A 747 -29.64 -3.95 33.10
C ALA A 747 -31.04 -4.01 33.74
N GLY A 748 -31.50 -5.20 34.09
CA GLY A 748 -32.75 -5.40 34.83
C GLY A 748 -32.70 -4.72 36.20
N SER A 749 -33.84 -4.20 36.66
CA SER A 749 -33.97 -3.58 37.98
C SER A 749 -33.69 -4.56 39.13
N THR A 750 -33.81 -5.87 38.87
CA THR A 750 -33.50 -6.98 39.77
C THR A 750 -32.04 -7.45 39.72
N GLY A 751 -31.20 -6.90 38.84
CA GLY A 751 -29.78 -7.25 38.72
C GLY A 751 -29.46 -8.33 37.69
N ASP A 752 -30.43 -8.73 36.88
CA ASP A 752 -30.30 -9.60 35.71
C ASP A 752 -29.93 -8.81 34.43
N LEU A 753 -29.40 -9.47 33.40
CA LEU A 753 -29.19 -8.86 32.08
C LEU A 753 -30.19 -9.42 31.05
N ALA A 754 -30.79 -8.52 30.28
CA ALA A 754 -31.79 -8.87 29.27
C ALA A 754 -31.60 -8.10 27.95
N MET A 755 -32.09 -8.69 26.87
CA MET A 755 -32.25 -8.04 25.57
C MET A 755 -33.62 -7.40 25.45
N LYS A 756 -33.68 -6.10 25.20
CA LYS A 756 -34.93 -5.32 25.13
C LYS A 756 -34.92 -4.41 23.90
N PRO A 757 -36.07 -3.97 23.37
CA PRO A 757 -36.09 -2.97 22.31
C PRO A 757 -35.33 -1.71 22.74
N CYS A 758 -34.53 -1.15 21.85
CA CYS A 758 -33.70 0.02 22.16
C CYS A 758 -34.56 1.27 22.43
N ASP A 759 -34.37 1.87 23.61
CA ASP A 759 -34.96 3.14 24.01
C ASP A 759 -33.85 4.13 24.36
N ALA A 760 -33.80 5.26 23.65
CA ALA A 760 -32.79 6.29 23.83
C ALA A 760 -32.87 6.98 25.22
N SER A 761 -34.06 7.02 25.81
CA SER A 761 -34.32 7.66 27.12
C SER A 761 -34.03 6.74 28.31
N ASN A 762 -33.94 5.42 28.08
CA ASN A 762 -33.76 4.44 29.13
C ASN A 762 -32.29 4.35 29.59
N SER A 763 -31.99 4.89 30.76
CA SER A 763 -30.65 4.86 31.37
C SER A 763 -30.16 3.45 31.71
N TYR A 764 -31.04 2.46 31.89
CA TYR A 764 -30.65 1.07 32.11
C TYR A 764 -30.10 0.39 30.85
N GLN A 765 -30.22 1.03 29.68
CA GLN A 765 -29.62 0.59 28.42
C GLN A 765 -28.36 1.38 28.03
N GLN A 766 -27.93 2.33 28.87
CA GLN A 766 -26.76 3.18 28.64
C GLN A 766 -25.54 2.63 29.41
N TRP A 767 -24.43 2.47 28.69
CA TRP A 767 -23.22 1.80 29.12
C TRP A 767 -21.99 2.66 28.89
N HIS A 768 -21.08 2.66 29.84
CA HIS A 768 -19.81 3.39 29.74
C HIS A 768 -18.63 2.48 30.12
N PHE A 769 -17.64 2.41 29.24
CA PHE A 769 -16.32 1.86 29.56
C PHE A 769 -15.50 2.91 30.31
N THR A 770 -14.62 2.49 31.22
CA THR A 770 -13.69 3.41 31.90
C THR A 770 -12.66 4.02 30.96
N HIS A 771 -12.22 3.28 29.93
CA HIS A 771 -11.20 3.74 28.99
C HIS A 771 -11.66 3.50 27.54
N TYR A 772 -11.48 4.51 26.67
CA TYR A 772 -11.73 4.44 25.23
C TYR A 772 -10.44 4.82 24.49
N TYR A 773 -9.99 3.97 23.57
CA TYR A 773 -8.83 4.21 22.70
C TYR A 773 -9.23 4.74 21.32
N SER A 774 -10.47 4.50 20.89
CA SER A 774 -11.04 5.01 19.64
C SER A 774 -12.49 5.42 19.91
N GLN A 775 -12.87 6.59 19.41
CA GLN A 775 -14.26 7.07 19.39
C GLN A 775 -14.94 6.71 18.07
#